data_AF-A0AAV2YXD7-F1
#
_entry.id   AF-A0AAV2YXD7-F1
#
_cell.length_a   1.000
_cell.length_b   1.000
_cell.length_c   1.000
_cell.angle_alpha   90.00
_cell.angle_beta   90.00
_cell.angle_gamma   90.00
#
_symmetry.space_group_name_H-M   'P 1'
#
loop_
_entity.id
_entity.type
_entity.pdbx_description
1 polymer ?
#
loop_
_entity_poly.entity_id
_entity_poly.type
_entity_poly.pdbx_seq_one_letter_code
_entity_poly.pdbx_strand_id
1 'polypeptide(L)'
;RLGRSLAQSLAFQLSHDGHAAQKIAEGTGITYRSKVAVDDSDNSEAMARLEEDDALTQRLLAEAEPQRQTLAPRRHLRPLKRQSTSMGVMQQIALSPIEKWRVHGRFPFKILLHVLLLLLTLTQMIVYDAQNAAYMRASHRNWAFFFLPPSNDEGTSTRFQRDIYTINRTFQAVTYVRDAYFGIVNTSVANYVHHRQPNGHVEPLRLEVTRMGVHSKTPTVNVYDLGALDVGPFKLNATLTEKKALLRSLQSLRFAFRLRDYQYGNYYEECFDWGIQLSLTMVEHSQIRAQVDDCSVTSCSGRTFWEALQHGFVWSHIVVAVLALTYLILSIKALLRSLRMYVVAVAVAWIYDPAGATVSHGRRVRLPTTTEEDEVEDDEDDEHERRRSRAQQQAYSSWAKIPWALRLKLFNGLQMLISTALFLLLGSSIWSLSFMKAHTPISYWHRMAQGTALLLLWSCLVGYLEHNRKIYSIVLTLRWGIPRVAQFLVGVSPIFIGYALFGTIYFGPRIQEFGSLGTSMVTLFAVMNGDVILDTFDALHHFGWLGRIYLFSFISLFIYVVLNIFVAIVEEAFFATRSCRRMLDLLLSDRQFATSSVVQDTEISVEMVRTMLKLMDKETKVPGTGCGSRDDENDDFSD
;
A
#
# COMPACT_ATOMS: atom_id res chain seq x y z
N ARG A 1 3.81 4.42 -36.16
CA ARG A 1 4.38 5.78 -36.39
C ARG A 1 4.96 6.41 -35.11
N LEU A 2 4.49 6.09 -33.89
CA LEU A 2 5.16 6.54 -32.64
C LEU A 2 6.54 5.89 -32.37
N GLY A 3 6.80 4.66 -32.81
CA GLY A 3 8.08 3.97 -32.54
C GLY A 3 9.30 4.50 -33.32
N ARG A 4 9.10 5.15 -34.48
CA ARG A 4 10.21 5.74 -35.26
C ARG A 4 10.68 7.10 -34.70
N SER A 5 9.79 7.83 -34.01
CA SER A 5 10.11 9.13 -33.40
C SER A 5 11.02 8.99 -32.17
N LEU A 6 10.87 7.92 -31.39
CA LEU A 6 11.67 7.68 -30.19
C LEU A 6 13.10 7.23 -30.52
N ALA A 7 13.27 6.42 -31.57
CA ALA A 7 14.59 5.97 -32.01
C ALA A 7 15.44 7.12 -32.60
N GLN A 8 14.82 8.05 -33.34
CA GLN A 8 15.51 9.23 -33.87
C GLN A 8 15.90 10.23 -32.78
N SER A 9 15.09 10.39 -31.73
CA SER A 9 15.44 11.25 -30.58
C SER A 9 16.60 10.70 -29.76
N LEU A 10 16.65 9.36 -29.57
CA LEU A 10 17.73 8.71 -28.83
C LEU A 10 19.06 8.70 -29.59
N ALA A 11 19.02 8.54 -30.92
CA ALA A 11 20.21 8.62 -31.77
C ALA A 11 20.79 10.05 -31.83
N PHE A 12 19.93 11.07 -31.81
CA PHE A 12 20.37 12.48 -31.77
C PHE A 12 21.03 12.85 -30.44
N GLN A 13 20.52 12.32 -29.32
CA GLN A 13 21.11 12.56 -27.99
C GLN A 13 22.48 11.88 -27.81
N LEU A 14 22.64 10.64 -28.30
CA LEU A 14 23.93 9.93 -28.24
C LEU A 14 25.01 10.57 -29.13
N SER A 15 24.63 11.19 -30.26
CA SER A 15 25.56 11.93 -31.12
C SER A 15 26.01 13.26 -30.52
N HIS A 16 25.18 13.89 -29.67
CA HIS A 16 25.49 15.18 -29.04
C HIS A 16 26.46 15.00 -27.85
N ASP A 17 26.39 13.87 -27.14
CA ASP A 17 27.30 13.55 -26.03
C ASP A 17 28.70 13.13 -26.52
N GLY A 18 28.80 12.48 -27.69
CA GLY A 18 30.08 12.13 -28.32
C GLY A 18 30.91 13.36 -28.73
N HIS A 19 30.27 14.41 -29.22
CA HIS A 19 30.95 15.67 -29.57
C HIS A 19 31.32 16.52 -28.36
N ALA A 20 30.62 16.37 -27.23
CA ALA A 20 30.97 17.03 -25.97
C ALA A 20 32.21 16.41 -25.31
N ALA A 21 32.38 15.08 -25.39
CA ALA A 21 33.56 14.39 -24.87
C ALA A 21 34.85 14.73 -25.65
N GLN A 22 34.75 14.97 -26.96
CA GLN A 22 35.90 15.32 -27.80
C GLN A 22 36.35 16.79 -27.59
N LYS A 23 35.45 17.69 -27.18
CA LYS A 23 35.77 19.09 -26.84
C LYS A 23 36.36 19.29 -25.44
N ILE A 24 36.33 18.27 -24.57
CA ILE A 24 36.94 18.33 -23.23
C ILE A 24 38.39 17.78 -23.25
N ALA A 25 38.74 16.98 -24.26
CA ALA A 25 40.08 16.40 -24.42
C ALA A 25 41.13 17.34 -25.07
N GLU A 26 40.71 18.45 -25.70
CA GLU A 26 41.63 19.44 -26.30
C GLU A 26 42.06 20.55 -25.31
N GLY A 27 41.56 20.55 -24.07
CA GLY A 27 41.79 21.61 -23.08
C GLY A 27 42.77 21.28 -21.95
N THR A 28 43.28 20.06 -21.84
CA THR A 28 44.15 19.64 -20.73
C THR A 28 45.37 18.89 -21.26
N GLY A 29 46.46 19.64 -21.47
CA GLY A 29 47.76 19.10 -21.89
C GLY A 29 48.38 18.18 -20.85
N ILE A 30 47.97 16.91 -20.83
CA ILE A 30 48.59 15.85 -20.03
C ILE A 30 48.88 14.66 -20.94
N THR A 31 50.13 14.60 -21.41
CA THR A 31 50.75 13.45 -22.07
C THR A 31 50.91 12.28 -21.11
N TYR A 32 50.35 11.12 -21.44
CA TYR A 32 50.84 9.83 -20.94
C TYR A 32 51.42 9.01 -22.11
N ARG A 33 52.69 8.67 -21.97
CA ARG A 33 53.50 7.87 -22.89
C ARG A 33 53.33 6.39 -22.51
N SER A 34 52.69 5.58 -23.35
CA SER A 34 52.83 4.13 -23.27
C SER A 34 53.56 3.62 -24.52
N LYS A 35 54.64 2.88 -24.27
CA LYS A 35 55.32 2.02 -25.23
C LYS A 35 54.98 0.60 -24.81
N VAL A 36 54.15 -0.09 -25.58
CA VAL A 36 54.15 -1.55 -25.68
C VAL A 36 53.86 -1.85 -27.15
N ALA A 37 54.85 -2.42 -27.83
CA ALA A 37 54.70 -2.97 -29.17
C ALA A 37 53.86 -4.25 -29.08
N VAL A 38 52.92 -4.42 -30.00
CA VAL A 38 52.15 -5.67 -30.16
C VAL A 38 52.44 -6.17 -31.57
N ASP A 39 52.87 -7.43 -31.61
CA ASP A 39 53.29 -8.22 -32.77
C ASP A 39 52.11 -8.52 -33.71
N ASP A 40 52.32 -8.39 -35.02
CA ASP A 40 51.31 -8.65 -36.07
C ASP A 40 51.14 -10.17 -36.39
N SER A 41 51.72 -11.08 -35.60
CA SER A 41 51.62 -12.53 -35.83
C SER A 41 50.41 -13.22 -35.19
N ASP A 42 49.77 -12.61 -34.18
CA ASP A 42 48.69 -13.24 -33.41
C ASP A 42 47.31 -13.19 -34.09
N ASN A 43 47.11 -12.25 -35.03
CA ASN A 43 45.81 -12.11 -35.71
C ASN A 43 45.57 -13.18 -36.80
N SER A 44 46.63 -13.76 -37.36
CA SER A 44 46.50 -14.85 -38.35
C SER A 44 46.09 -16.17 -37.69
N GLU A 45 46.55 -16.44 -36.48
CA GLU A 45 46.18 -17.65 -35.72
C GLU A 45 44.76 -17.53 -35.14
N ALA A 46 44.35 -16.33 -34.71
CA ALA A 46 43.01 -16.10 -34.20
C ALA A 46 41.93 -16.21 -35.30
N MET A 47 42.21 -15.76 -36.52
CA MET A 47 41.29 -15.93 -37.66
C MET A 47 41.22 -17.37 -38.14
N ALA A 48 42.34 -18.10 -38.16
CA ALA A 48 42.36 -19.52 -38.54
C ALA A 48 41.56 -20.39 -37.54
N ARG A 49 41.62 -20.08 -36.23
CA ARG A 49 40.83 -20.78 -35.21
C ARG A 49 39.32 -20.48 -35.29
N LEU A 50 38.94 -19.28 -35.74
CA LEU A 50 37.54 -18.92 -35.95
C LEU A 50 36.94 -19.60 -37.18
N GLU A 51 37.71 -19.80 -38.26
CA GLU A 51 37.26 -20.58 -39.42
C GLU A 51 37.18 -22.09 -39.12
N GLU A 52 38.06 -22.59 -38.25
CA GLU A 52 38.04 -24.00 -37.81
C GLU A 52 36.86 -24.30 -36.86
N ASP A 53 36.51 -23.36 -35.97
CA ASP A 53 35.34 -23.47 -35.10
C ASP A 53 34.01 -23.36 -35.89
N ASP A 54 33.93 -22.55 -36.94
CA ASP A 54 32.72 -22.43 -37.77
C ASP A 54 32.54 -23.68 -38.67
N ALA A 55 33.64 -24.28 -39.14
CA ALA A 55 33.64 -25.56 -39.84
C ALA A 55 33.28 -26.75 -38.92
N LEU A 56 33.73 -26.74 -37.66
CA LEU A 56 33.36 -27.73 -36.64
C LEU A 56 31.88 -27.59 -36.29
N THR A 57 31.36 -26.37 -36.19
CA THR A 57 29.95 -26.10 -35.89
C THR A 57 29.06 -26.52 -37.06
N GLN A 58 29.48 -26.31 -38.31
CA GLN A 58 28.78 -26.82 -39.50
C GLN A 58 28.84 -28.34 -39.64
N ARG A 59 29.95 -28.99 -39.26
CA ARG A 59 30.04 -30.47 -39.21
C ARG A 59 29.15 -31.06 -38.12
N LEU A 60 29.12 -30.47 -36.92
CA LEU A 60 28.22 -30.87 -35.83
C LEU A 60 26.74 -30.66 -36.18
N LEU A 61 26.42 -29.65 -37.00
CA LEU A 61 25.06 -29.44 -37.51
C LEU A 61 24.70 -30.42 -38.66
N ALA A 62 25.66 -30.81 -39.51
CA ALA A 62 25.45 -31.77 -40.59
C ALA A 62 25.37 -33.23 -40.08
N GLU A 63 26.06 -33.56 -38.99
CA GLU A 63 26.04 -34.88 -38.35
C GLU A 63 24.79 -35.08 -37.47
N ALA A 64 24.06 -33.99 -37.16
CA ALA A 64 22.78 -34.02 -36.46
C ALA A 64 21.56 -34.35 -37.37
N GLU A 65 21.74 -34.53 -38.69
CA GLU A 65 20.63 -34.68 -39.64
C GLU A 65 20.21 -36.10 -40.12
N PRO A 66 20.89 -37.24 -39.86
CA PRO A 66 20.35 -38.54 -40.29
C PRO A 66 19.58 -39.33 -39.20
N GLN A 67 19.28 -38.78 -38.03
CA GLN A 67 18.43 -39.47 -37.02
C GLN A 67 16.99 -38.93 -36.93
N ARG A 68 16.53 -38.18 -37.93
CA ARG A 68 15.15 -37.66 -37.98
C ARG A 68 14.11 -38.56 -38.66
N GLN A 69 14.44 -39.80 -39.01
CA GLN A 69 13.51 -40.69 -39.75
C GLN A 69 13.07 -41.98 -39.03
N THR A 70 13.43 -42.21 -37.77
CA THR A 70 12.84 -43.33 -36.99
C THR A 70 12.40 -42.89 -35.60
N LEU A 71 11.64 -41.80 -35.52
CA LEU A 71 10.76 -41.57 -34.38
C LEU A 71 9.33 -41.88 -34.79
N ALA A 72 8.75 -42.89 -34.12
CA ALA A 72 7.36 -43.27 -34.16
C ALA A 72 6.42 -42.06 -34.29
N PRO A 73 5.29 -42.19 -35.02
CA PRO A 73 4.45 -41.05 -35.35
C PRO A 73 4.10 -40.30 -34.06
N ARG A 74 4.50 -39.02 -34.00
CA ARG A 74 4.04 -38.06 -33.01
C ARG A 74 2.53 -38.27 -32.91
N ARG A 75 2.08 -38.89 -31.81
CA ARG A 75 0.67 -38.89 -31.43
C ARG A 75 0.22 -37.46 -31.61
N HIS A 76 -0.68 -37.22 -32.56
CA HIS A 76 -1.40 -35.97 -32.65
C HIS A 76 -1.75 -35.59 -31.21
N LEU A 77 -1.18 -34.48 -30.71
CA LEU A 77 -1.74 -33.83 -29.54
C LEU A 77 -3.18 -33.53 -29.96
N ARG A 78 -4.10 -34.41 -29.56
CA ARG A 78 -5.51 -34.12 -29.58
C ARG A 78 -5.63 -32.74 -28.94
N PRO A 79 -6.35 -31.79 -29.56
CA PRO A 79 -6.68 -30.56 -28.84
C PRO A 79 -7.24 -31.01 -27.51
N LEU A 80 -6.62 -30.57 -26.40
CA LEU A 80 -7.02 -30.98 -25.05
C LEU A 80 -8.53 -30.85 -24.98
N LYS A 81 -9.21 -32.00 -25.05
CA LYS A 81 -10.66 -32.06 -25.06
C LYS A 81 -11.04 -31.43 -23.74
N ARG A 82 -11.75 -30.31 -23.81
CA ARG A 82 -12.14 -29.42 -22.71
C ARG A 82 -13.02 -30.19 -21.72
N GLN A 83 -12.41 -31.08 -20.94
CA GLN A 83 -13.09 -31.82 -19.89
C GLN A 83 -13.31 -30.86 -18.74
N SER A 84 -14.59 -30.62 -18.40
CA SER A 84 -14.96 -29.92 -17.18
C SER A 84 -14.73 -30.83 -15.97
N THR A 85 -13.48 -31.19 -15.70
CA THR A 85 -13.14 -31.85 -14.44
C THR A 85 -13.35 -30.85 -13.31
N SER A 86 -14.03 -31.29 -12.25
CA SER A 86 -14.17 -30.53 -11.01
C SER A 86 -12.76 -30.18 -10.51
N MET A 87 -12.43 -28.88 -10.47
CA MET A 87 -11.10 -28.40 -10.09
C MET A 87 -10.74 -28.93 -8.69
N GLY A 88 -9.71 -29.77 -8.61
CA GLY A 88 -9.21 -30.30 -7.35
C GLY A 88 -8.83 -29.17 -6.38
N VAL A 89 -8.96 -29.40 -5.08
CA VAL A 89 -8.73 -28.38 -4.03
C VAL A 89 -7.32 -27.78 -4.13
N MET A 90 -6.31 -28.58 -4.47
CA MET A 90 -4.93 -28.11 -4.63
C MET A 90 -4.75 -27.21 -5.86
N GLN A 91 -5.35 -27.57 -6.99
CA GLN A 91 -5.38 -26.75 -8.21
C GLN A 91 -6.16 -25.44 -7.99
N GLN A 92 -7.20 -25.45 -7.15
CA GLN A 92 -7.91 -24.22 -6.75
C GLN A 92 -7.05 -23.25 -5.95
N ILE A 93 -6.04 -23.74 -5.21
CA ILE A 93 -5.20 -22.91 -4.36
C ILE A 93 -3.93 -22.46 -5.11
N ALA A 94 -3.31 -23.35 -5.89
CA ALA A 94 -2.02 -23.12 -6.52
C ALA A 94 -2.07 -22.32 -7.84
N LEU A 95 -3.12 -22.51 -8.66
CA LEU A 95 -3.22 -21.86 -9.97
C LEU A 95 -3.69 -20.41 -9.84
N SER A 96 -3.18 -19.55 -10.71
CA SER A 96 -3.68 -18.17 -10.77
C SER A 96 -5.03 -18.04 -11.42
N PRO A 97 -5.68 -16.87 -11.30
CA PRO A 97 -6.91 -16.60 -12.02
C PRO A 97 -6.75 -16.71 -13.55
N ILE A 98 -5.59 -16.33 -14.10
CA ILE A 98 -5.33 -16.37 -15.56
C ILE A 98 -5.07 -17.80 -16.03
N GLU A 99 -4.33 -18.60 -15.25
CA GLU A 99 -4.09 -20.01 -15.53
C GLU A 99 -5.37 -20.83 -15.37
N LYS A 100 -6.18 -20.54 -14.34
CA LYS A 100 -7.52 -21.11 -14.17
C LYS A 100 -8.41 -20.83 -15.37
N TRP A 101 -8.30 -19.64 -15.96
CA TRP A 101 -9.03 -19.31 -17.17
C TRP A 101 -8.53 -20.12 -18.38
N ARG A 102 -7.21 -20.22 -18.59
CA ARG A 102 -6.64 -21.04 -19.69
C ARG A 102 -6.97 -22.52 -19.58
N VAL A 103 -6.90 -23.09 -18.37
CA VAL A 103 -7.04 -24.54 -18.14
C VAL A 103 -8.51 -24.94 -17.99
N HIS A 104 -9.32 -24.17 -17.26
CA HIS A 104 -10.70 -24.56 -16.90
C HIS A 104 -11.78 -23.69 -17.56
N GLY A 105 -11.41 -22.67 -18.35
CA GLY A 105 -12.36 -21.80 -19.05
C GLY A 105 -13.16 -20.84 -18.16
N ARG A 106 -12.85 -20.72 -16.87
CA ARG A 106 -13.54 -19.79 -15.94
C ARG A 106 -13.00 -18.37 -16.08
N PHE A 107 -13.82 -17.44 -16.56
CA PHE A 107 -13.42 -16.05 -16.76
C PHE A 107 -13.05 -15.35 -15.42
N PRO A 108 -11.93 -14.60 -15.34
CA PRO A 108 -11.40 -14.05 -14.09
C PRO A 108 -12.10 -12.74 -13.67
N PHE A 109 -13.41 -12.82 -13.36
CA PHE A 109 -14.23 -11.65 -12.98
C PHE A 109 -13.64 -10.79 -11.84
N LYS A 110 -12.95 -11.40 -10.87
CA LYS A 110 -12.33 -10.66 -9.75
C LYS A 110 -11.24 -9.69 -10.19
N ILE A 111 -10.40 -10.08 -11.15
CA ILE A 111 -9.32 -9.21 -11.67
C ILE A 111 -9.95 -8.08 -12.49
N LEU A 112 -10.94 -8.41 -13.32
CA LEU A 112 -11.66 -7.41 -14.11
C LEU A 112 -12.29 -6.35 -13.21
N LEU A 113 -13.03 -6.76 -12.17
CA LEU A 113 -13.64 -5.85 -11.19
C LEU A 113 -12.59 -5.00 -10.47
N HIS A 114 -11.45 -5.60 -10.09
CA HIS A 114 -10.38 -4.87 -9.42
C HIS A 114 -9.76 -3.77 -10.32
N VAL A 115 -9.41 -4.13 -11.57
CA VAL A 115 -8.85 -3.17 -12.54
C VAL A 115 -9.87 -2.09 -12.89
N LEU A 116 -11.14 -2.46 -13.09
CA LEU A 116 -12.21 -1.50 -13.34
C LEU A 116 -12.35 -0.50 -12.20
N LEU A 117 -12.31 -0.97 -10.95
CA LEU A 117 -12.42 -0.13 -9.77
C LEU A 117 -11.21 0.81 -9.62
N LEU A 118 -9.99 0.33 -9.91
CA LEU A 118 -8.78 1.17 -9.93
C LEU A 118 -8.88 2.29 -10.98
N LEU A 119 -9.30 1.96 -12.20
CA LEU A 119 -9.46 2.96 -13.28
C LEU A 119 -10.57 3.96 -12.97
N LEU A 120 -11.70 3.49 -12.44
CA LEU A 120 -12.84 4.34 -12.10
C LEU A 120 -12.50 5.31 -10.97
N THR A 121 -11.86 4.82 -9.90
CA THR A 121 -11.44 5.65 -8.76
C THR A 121 -10.32 6.63 -9.13
N LEU A 122 -9.40 6.24 -10.01
CA LEU A 122 -8.40 7.15 -10.57
C LEU A 122 -9.04 8.27 -11.39
N THR A 123 -9.98 7.91 -12.27
CA THR A 123 -10.71 8.88 -13.10
C THR A 123 -11.49 9.85 -12.22
N GLN A 124 -12.15 9.34 -11.18
CA GLN A 124 -12.86 10.17 -10.20
C GLN A 124 -11.92 11.16 -9.50
N MET A 125 -10.72 10.73 -9.12
CA MET A 125 -9.73 11.60 -8.48
C MET A 125 -9.19 12.68 -9.44
N ILE A 126 -8.96 12.35 -10.70
CA ILE A 126 -8.53 13.31 -11.73
C ILE A 126 -9.62 14.35 -11.99
N VAL A 127 -10.87 13.92 -12.11
CA VAL A 127 -12.01 14.84 -12.27
C VAL A 127 -12.12 15.78 -11.07
N TYR A 128 -11.97 15.24 -9.85
CA TYR A 128 -11.95 16.07 -8.64
C TYR A 128 -10.81 17.10 -8.63
N ASP A 129 -9.59 16.68 -8.95
CA ASP A 129 -8.43 17.58 -8.93
C ASP A 129 -8.59 18.72 -9.96
N ALA A 130 -9.08 18.39 -11.15
CA ALA A 130 -9.36 19.35 -12.21
C ALA A 130 -10.50 20.33 -11.90
N GLN A 131 -11.40 20.00 -10.96
CA GLN A 131 -12.51 20.86 -10.57
C GLN A 131 -12.22 21.65 -9.29
N ASN A 132 -12.05 20.96 -8.16
CA ASN A 132 -12.24 21.61 -6.84
C ASN A 132 -10.94 21.69 -6.04
N ALA A 133 -9.97 20.80 -6.26
CA ALA A 133 -8.79 20.72 -5.39
C ALA A 133 -7.92 21.99 -5.42
N ALA A 134 -7.69 22.56 -6.61
CA ALA A 134 -6.92 23.79 -6.76
C ALA A 134 -7.62 24.98 -6.09
N TYR A 135 -8.93 25.10 -6.27
CA TYR A 135 -9.74 26.14 -5.66
C TYR A 135 -9.78 26.03 -4.14
N MET A 136 -10.03 24.84 -3.58
CA MET A 136 -10.02 24.63 -2.12
C MET A 136 -8.67 25.02 -1.49
N ARG A 137 -7.55 24.69 -2.16
CA ARG A 137 -6.21 25.12 -1.73
C ARG A 137 -6.00 26.63 -1.83
N ALA A 138 -6.54 27.27 -2.87
CA ALA A 138 -6.46 28.71 -3.04
C ALA A 138 -7.30 29.45 -1.98
N SER A 139 -8.54 29.02 -1.74
CA SER A 139 -9.42 29.61 -0.72
C SER A 139 -8.81 29.53 0.67
N HIS A 140 -8.21 28.39 1.06
CA HIS A 140 -7.51 28.28 2.34
C HIS A 140 -6.33 29.26 2.48
N ARG A 141 -5.62 29.56 1.38
CA ARG A 141 -4.56 30.58 1.37
C ARG A 141 -5.16 32.00 1.46
N ASN A 142 -6.28 32.24 0.79
CA ASN A 142 -6.98 33.53 0.86
C ASN A 142 -7.44 33.83 2.29
N TRP A 143 -7.99 32.84 3.01
CA TRP A 143 -8.39 33.02 4.42
C TRP A 143 -7.22 33.43 5.31
N ALA A 144 -6.07 32.79 5.13
CA ALA A 144 -4.86 33.17 5.85
C ALA A 144 -4.35 34.57 5.46
N PHE A 145 -4.48 34.97 4.20
CA PHE A 145 -4.06 36.29 3.74
C PHE A 145 -4.96 37.42 4.25
N PHE A 146 -6.29 37.27 4.15
CA PHE A 146 -7.23 38.32 4.52
C PHE A 146 -7.46 38.44 6.02
N PHE A 147 -7.55 37.31 6.75
CA PHE A 147 -8.00 37.32 8.14
C PHE A 147 -6.87 37.27 9.17
N LEU A 148 -5.66 36.80 8.81
CA LEU A 148 -4.54 36.91 9.73
C LEU A 148 -3.95 38.32 9.66
N PRO A 149 -3.65 38.94 10.82
CA PRO A 149 -3.04 40.26 10.84
C PRO A 149 -1.66 40.21 10.14
N PRO A 150 -1.28 41.28 9.42
CA PRO A 150 0.00 41.33 8.74
C PRO A 150 1.16 41.23 9.76
N SER A 151 2.16 40.41 9.43
CA SER A 151 3.43 40.38 10.17
C SER A 151 4.52 41.07 9.35
N ASN A 152 5.41 41.79 10.03
CA ASN A 152 6.56 42.42 9.39
C ASN A 152 7.69 41.41 9.03
N ASP A 153 7.54 40.14 9.43
CA ASP A 153 8.55 39.10 9.25
C ASP A 153 8.32 38.37 7.92
N GLU A 154 9.00 38.85 6.87
CA GLU A 154 8.84 38.41 5.47
C GLU A 154 9.36 37.00 5.14
N GLY A 155 9.83 36.19 6.11
CA GLY A 155 10.50 34.92 5.77
C GLY A 155 10.38 33.74 6.74
N THR A 156 9.93 33.93 7.97
CA THR A 156 10.03 32.90 9.03
C THR A 156 8.68 32.46 9.62
N SER A 157 7.59 33.10 9.23
CA SER A 157 6.25 32.81 9.75
C SER A 157 5.60 31.66 8.97
N THR A 158 5.04 30.69 9.70
CA THR A 158 4.33 29.57 9.07
C THR A 158 3.15 30.11 8.25
N ARG A 159 2.92 29.56 7.06
CA ARG A 159 1.95 30.11 6.07
C ARG A 159 0.54 30.34 6.62
N PHE A 160 0.15 29.66 7.70
CA PHE A 160 -1.20 29.66 8.27
C PHE A 160 -1.26 30.11 9.74
N GLN A 161 -0.15 30.59 10.33
CA GLN A 161 -0.14 31.05 11.73
C GLN A 161 0.70 32.33 11.88
N ARG A 162 0.31 33.18 12.83
CA ARG A 162 1.00 34.41 13.20
C ARG A 162 1.07 34.53 14.72
N ASP A 163 2.23 34.83 15.27
CA ASP A 163 2.41 35.07 16.70
C ASP A 163 2.38 36.59 17.01
N ILE A 164 1.67 36.96 18.07
CA ILE A 164 1.41 38.34 18.48
C ILE A 164 1.93 38.54 19.91
N TYR A 165 2.81 39.53 20.09
CA TYR A 165 3.52 39.76 21.35
C TYR A 165 3.06 40.99 22.15
N THR A 166 2.30 41.91 21.54
CA THR A 166 1.97 43.20 22.19
C THR A 166 0.47 43.41 22.36
N ILE A 167 0.10 44.03 23.49
CA ILE A 167 -1.30 44.35 23.85
C ILE A 167 -1.97 45.15 22.73
N ASN A 168 -1.29 46.17 22.20
CA ASN A 168 -1.88 47.02 21.17
C ASN A 168 -2.12 46.23 19.88
N ARG A 169 -1.17 45.39 19.46
CA ARG A 169 -1.36 44.52 18.29
C ARG A 169 -2.48 43.50 18.50
N THR A 170 -2.68 42.97 19.71
CA THR A 170 -3.81 42.06 19.98
C THR A 170 -5.15 42.76 19.76
N PHE A 171 -5.32 43.97 20.28
CA PHE A 171 -6.55 44.74 20.09
C PHE A 171 -6.73 45.14 18.61
N GLN A 172 -5.65 45.55 17.95
CA GLN A 172 -5.65 45.83 16.51
C GLN A 172 -5.94 44.58 15.67
N ALA A 173 -5.54 43.39 16.10
CA ALA A 173 -5.82 42.14 15.40
C ALA A 173 -7.32 41.82 15.44
N VAL A 174 -7.99 42.01 16.58
CA VAL A 174 -9.45 41.84 16.68
C VAL A 174 -10.18 42.82 15.77
N THR A 175 -9.76 44.09 15.74
CA THR A 175 -10.36 45.09 14.84
C THR A 175 -10.07 44.77 13.38
N TYR A 176 -8.86 44.30 13.07
CA TYR A 176 -8.45 43.90 11.73
C TYR A 176 -9.30 42.75 11.19
N VAL A 177 -9.53 41.69 11.98
CA VAL A 177 -10.38 40.54 11.56
C VAL A 177 -11.80 41.01 11.26
N ARG A 178 -12.36 41.90 12.10
CA ARG A 178 -13.68 42.50 11.88
C ARG A 178 -13.72 43.30 10.59
N ASP A 179 -12.77 44.22 10.41
CA ASP A 179 -12.73 45.10 9.24
C ASP A 179 -12.49 44.32 7.95
N ALA A 180 -11.63 43.29 8.01
CA ALA A 180 -11.39 42.35 6.92
C ALA A 180 -12.67 41.60 6.56
N TYR A 181 -13.47 41.14 7.53
CA TYR A 181 -14.76 40.50 7.27
C TYR A 181 -15.71 41.45 6.54
N PHE A 182 -16.06 42.60 7.13
CA PHE A 182 -17.04 43.51 6.51
C PHE A 182 -16.53 44.18 5.22
N GLY A 183 -15.22 44.29 5.04
CA GLY A 183 -14.59 44.88 3.85
C GLY A 183 -14.24 43.87 2.76
N ILE A 184 -14.41 42.56 2.97
CA ILE A 184 -13.89 41.55 2.05
C ILE A 184 -14.48 41.69 0.65
N VAL A 185 -15.78 41.98 0.53
CA VAL A 185 -16.49 42.10 -0.76
C VAL A 185 -15.90 43.21 -1.65
N ASN A 186 -15.40 44.29 -1.03
CA ASN A 186 -14.84 45.42 -1.77
C ASN A 186 -13.33 45.31 -2.01
N THR A 187 -12.63 44.49 -1.21
CA THR A 187 -11.16 44.40 -1.23
C THR A 187 -10.65 43.14 -1.95
N SER A 188 -11.44 42.06 -1.97
CA SER A 188 -11.03 40.80 -2.58
C SER A 188 -11.27 40.78 -4.08
N VAL A 189 -10.37 40.12 -4.82
CA VAL A 189 -10.57 39.80 -6.25
C VAL A 189 -11.64 38.71 -6.44
N ALA A 190 -11.86 37.87 -5.42
CA ALA A 190 -12.89 36.84 -5.44
C ALA A 190 -14.28 37.43 -5.15
N ASN A 191 -15.32 36.77 -5.65
CA ASN A 191 -16.71 37.20 -5.53
C ASN A 191 -17.35 36.70 -4.22
N TYR A 192 -16.74 37.05 -3.09
CA TYR A 192 -17.28 36.69 -1.79
C TYR A 192 -18.59 37.44 -1.50
N VAL A 193 -19.58 36.72 -0.97
CA VAL A 193 -20.89 37.26 -0.62
C VAL A 193 -21.20 36.93 0.83
N HIS A 194 -21.59 37.94 1.59
CA HIS A 194 -22.06 37.75 2.96
C HIS A 194 -23.44 37.10 3.01
N HIS A 195 -23.66 36.26 4.01
CA HIS A 195 -25.02 35.90 4.42
C HIS A 195 -25.71 37.12 5.02
N ARG A 196 -27.01 37.25 4.75
CA ARG A 196 -27.84 38.34 5.24
C ARG A 196 -28.93 37.79 6.14
N GLN A 197 -29.19 38.50 7.22
CA GLN A 197 -30.33 38.25 8.09
C GLN A 197 -31.65 38.61 7.36
N PRO A 198 -32.81 38.14 7.85
CA PRO A 198 -34.12 38.44 7.24
C PRO A 198 -34.43 39.95 7.12
N ASN A 199 -33.80 40.77 7.96
CA ASN A 199 -33.87 42.23 7.95
C ASN A 199 -33.01 42.90 6.85
N GLY A 200 -32.28 42.12 6.03
CA GLY A 200 -31.41 42.60 4.95
C GLY A 200 -29.99 43.01 5.37
N HIS A 201 -29.72 43.08 6.68
CA HIS A 201 -28.39 43.38 7.22
C HIS A 201 -27.44 42.18 7.08
N VAL A 202 -26.14 42.46 6.97
CA VAL A 202 -25.08 41.44 6.93
C VAL A 202 -25.07 40.65 8.25
N GLU A 203 -24.91 39.32 8.17
CA GLU A 203 -24.78 38.46 9.33
C GLU A 203 -23.59 38.93 10.20
N PRO A 204 -23.81 39.16 11.51
CA PRO A 204 -22.76 39.66 12.40
C PRO A 204 -21.63 38.65 12.55
N LEU A 205 -20.43 39.17 12.80
CA LEU A 205 -19.25 38.36 13.06
C LEU A 205 -19.33 37.79 14.49
N ARG A 206 -19.44 36.47 14.62
CA ARG A 206 -19.51 35.83 15.93
C ARG A 206 -18.12 35.72 16.56
N LEU A 207 -17.94 36.35 17.71
CA LEU A 207 -16.74 36.28 18.54
C LEU A 207 -17.04 35.54 19.86
N GLU A 208 -16.42 34.39 20.04
CA GLU A 208 -16.41 33.66 21.31
C GLU A 208 -15.15 34.02 22.10
N VAL A 209 -15.33 34.56 23.30
CA VAL A 209 -14.25 34.94 24.22
C VAL A 209 -14.26 33.98 25.39
N THR A 210 -13.24 33.14 25.45
CA THR A 210 -13.05 32.18 26.52
C THR A 210 -12.07 32.75 27.54
N ARG A 211 -12.53 32.88 28.78
CA ARG A 211 -11.75 33.42 29.91
C ARG A 211 -11.65 32.44 31.05
N MET A 212 -10.49 32.41 31.69
CA MET A 212 -10.23 31.68 32.93
C MET A 212 -10.37 32.65 34.12
N GLY A 213 -11.24 32.28 35.05
CA GLY A 213 -11.38 33.00 36.32
C GLY A 213 -10.21 32.67 37.25
N VAL A 214 -9.78 33.63 38.07
CA VAL A 214 -8.64 33.48 39.00
C VAL A 214 -8.83 32.32 40.01
N HIS A 215 -10.09 32.00 40.35
CA HIS A 215 -10.44 30.94 41.31
C HIS A 215 -11.33 29.84 40.73
N SER A 216 -11.76 29.96 39.46
CA SER A 216 -12.61 28.97 38.83
C SER A 216 -11.78 28.02 37.96
N LYS A 217 -11.95 26.71 38.15
CA LYS A 217 -11.36 25.70 37.27
C LYS A 217 -12.10 25.57 35.93
N THR A 218 -13.30 26.14 35.81
CA THR A 218 -14.08 26.10 34.58
C THR A 218 -13.90 27.39 33.76
N PRO A 219 -13.63 27.27 32.45
CA PRO A 219 -13.56 28.43 31.58
C PRO A 219 -14.96 29.05 31.43
N THR A 220 -15.02 30.37 31.55
CA THR A 220 -16.21 31.16 31.20
C THR A 220 -16.17 31.50 29.72
N VAL A 221 -17.23 31.14 28.99
CA VAL A 221 -17.35 31.38 27.55
C VAL A 221 -18.41 32.45 27.33
N ASN A 222 -18.01 33.58 26.76
CA ASN A 222 -18.92 34.66 26.40
C ASN A 222 -18.96 34.82 24.87
N VAL A 223 -20.15 34.84 24.29
CA VAL A 223 -20.35 34.99 22.85
C VAL A 223 -20.85 36.40 22.55
N TYR A 224 -20.23 37.07 21.58
CA TYR A 224 -20.54 38.41 21.12
C TYR A 224 -20.82 38.39 19.62
N ASP A 225 -21.93 38.99 19.19
CA ASP A 225 -22.25 39.18 17.78
C ASP A 225 -21.81 40.57 17.35
N LEU A 226 -20.67 40.67 16.66
CA LEU A 226 -20.04 41.93 16.30
C LEU A 226 -20.66 42.52 15.03
N GLY A 227 -21.14 43.75 15.12
CA GLY A 227 -21.49 44.58 13.96
C GLY A 227 -20.28 45.31 13.36
N ALA A 228 -20.50 46.07 12.28
CA ALA A 228 -19.42 46.76 11.55
C ALA A 228 -18.61 47.77 12.40
N LEU A 229 -19.23 48.37 13.41
CA LEU A 229 -18.58 49.33 14.32
C LEU A 229 -18.25 48.73 15.69
N ASP A 230 -18.75 47.53 16.00
CA ASP A 230 -18.58 46.90 17.31
C ASP A 230 -17.33 46.02 17.33
N VAL A 231 -16.62 46.01 18.46
CA VAL A 231 -15.42 45.18 18.73
C VAL A 231 -15.57 44.37 20.02
N GLY A 232 -16.78 44.36 20.59
CA GLY A 232 -17.09 43.72 21.84
C GLY A 232 -16.19 44.26 22.98
N PRO A 233 -15.53 43.39 23.75
CA PRO A 233 -14.69 43.83 24.87
C PRO A 233 -13.34 44.44 24.43
N PHE A 234 -13.00 44.44 23.13
CA PHE A 234 -11.68 44.85 22.62
C PHE A 234 -11.64 46.31 22.14
N LYS A 235 -12.10 47.25 22.97
CA LYS A 235 -12.14 48.69 22.62
C LYS A 235 -10.72 49.28 22.52
N LEU A 236 -10.39 49.88 21.37
CA LEU A 236 -9.10 50.56 21.15
C LEU A 236 -8.88 51.75 22.11
N ASN A 237 -9.94 52.45 22.48
CA ASN A 237 -9.88 53.63 23.37
C ASN A 237 -9.92 53.27 24.87
N ALA A 238 -9.95 51.98 25.23
CA ALA A 238 -9.94 51.54 26.63
C ALA A 238 -8.63 51.86 27.34
N THR A 239 -8.69 52.01 28.67
CA THR A 239 -7.51 52.26 29.50
C THR A 239 -6.54 51.07 29.50
N LEU A 240 -5.24 51.29 29.70
CA LEU A 240 -4.25 50.21 29.69
C LEU A 240 -4.53 49.15 30.76
N THR A 241 -5.09 49.55 31.90
CA THR A 241 -5.49 48.68 33.00
C THR A 241 -6.62 47.74 32.60
N GLU A 242 -7.65 48.24 31.93
CA GLU A 242 -8.73 47.43 31.37
C GLU A 242 -8.21 46.44 30.32
N LYS A 243 -7.36 46.90 29.40
CA LYS A 243 -6.75 46.04 28.37
C LYS A 243 -5.93 44.91 28.99
N LYS A 244 -5.11 45.20 30.00
CA LYS A 244 -4.31 44.20 30.72
C LYS A 244 -5.18 43.24 31.52
N ALA A 245 -6.21 43.73 32.21
CA ALA A 245 -7.12 42.88 32.99
C ALA A 245 -7.85 41.88 32.08
N LEU A 246 -8.27 42.32 30.90
CA LEU A 246 -8.87 41.46 29.89
C LEU A 246 -7.90 40.35 29.44
N LEU A 247 -6.69 40.71 29.02
CA LEU A 247 -5.73 39.77 28.47
C LEU A 247 -5.20 38.76 29.50
N ARG A 248 -5.10 39.13 30.78
CA ARG A 248 -4.65 38.22 31.86
C ARG A 248 -5.61 37.06 32.11
N SER A 249 -6.90 37.28 31.91
CA SER A 249 -7.93 36.24 32.07
C SER A 249 -8.25 35.54 30.75
N LEU A 250 -7.68 35.97 29.62
CA LEU A 250 -7.98 35.44 28.31
C LEU A 250 -7.32 34.08 28.11
N GLN A 251 -8.07 33.12 27.56
CA GLN A 251 -7.53 31.82 27.13
C GLN A 251 -7.53 31.71 25.60
N SER A 252 -8.66 32.01 24.98
CA SER A 252 -8.79 32.00 23.52
C SER A 252 -9.89 32.93 23.03
N LEU A 253 -9.72 33.41 21.81
CA LEU A 253 -10.74 34.08 21.01
C LEU A 253 -11.01 33.22 19.79
N ARG A 254 -12.28 32.97 19.51
CA ARG A 254 -12.68 32.26 18.30
C ARG A 254 -13.64 33.12 17.50
N PHE A 255 -13.26 33.41 16.26
CA PHE A 255 -14.12 34.05 15.29
C PHE A 255 -14.73 32.98 14.41
N ALA A 256 -16.05 33.03 14.23
CA ALA A 256 -16.77 32.13 13.34
C ALA A 256 -17.72 32.94 12.47
N PHE A 257 -17.62 32.76 11.16
CA PHE A 257 -18.48 33.43 10.20
C PHE A 257 -18.61 32.61 8.92
N ARG A 258 -19.62 32.95 8.12
CA ARG A 258 -19.89 32.27 6.86
C ARG A 258 -19.75 33.21 5.68
N LEU A 259 -19.10 32.71 4.63
CA LEU A 259 -18.96 33.41 3.35
C LEU A 259 -19.43 32.49 2.23
N ARG A 260 -20.21 33.05 1.32
CA ARG A 260 -20.59 32.39 0.08
C ARG A 260 -19.63 32.78 -1.03
N ASP A 261 -19.25 31.83 -1.86
CA ASP A 261 -18.43 32.05 -3.04
C ASP A 261 -18.91 31.19 -4.20
N TYR A 262 -18.67 31.65 -5.43
CA TYR A 262 -19.06 30.97 -6.66
C TYR A 262 -17.81 30.58 -7.44
N GLN A 263 -17.61 29.27 -7.60
CA GLN A 263 -16.53 28.74 -8.40
C GLN A 263 -17.06 28.39 -9.80
N TYR A 264 -16.48 29.04 -10.81
CA TYR A 264 -16.63 28.67 -12.21
C TYR A 264 -15.58 27.60 -12.55
N GLY A 265 -15.92 26.33 -12.33
CA GLY A 265 -15.07 25.18 -12.65
C GLY A 265 -15.06 24.84 -14.14
N ASN A 266 -14.17 23.94 -14.57
CA ASN A 266 -14.09 23.55 -16.00
C ASN A 266 -15.29 22.71 -16.46
N TYR A 267 -16.00 22.02 -15.56
CA TYR A 267 -17.12 21.14 -15.90
C TYR A 267 -18.48 21.67 -15.44
N TYR A 268 -18.53 22.35 -14.29
CA TYR A 268 -19.77 22.93 -13.77
C TYR A 268 -19.48 24.16 -12.88
N GLU A 269 -20.51 24.94 -12.63
CA GLU A 269 -20.49 25.99 -11.61
C GLU A 269 -20.96 25.44 -10.27
N GLU A 270 -20.19 25.74 -9.22
CA GLU A 270 -20.50 25.35 -7.84
C GLU A 270 -20.51 26.56 -6.93
N CYS A 271 -21.56 26.66 -6.13
CA CYS A 271 -21.64 27.64 -5.05
C CYS A 271 -21.22 26.97 -3.74
N PHE A 272 -20.17 27.51 -3.13
CA PHE A 272 -19.65 27.08 -1.85
C PHE A 272 -20.09 28.03 -0.74
N ASP A 273 -20.56 27.44 0.34
CA ASP A 273 -20.79 28.08 1.62
C ASP A 273 -19.67 27.67 2.57
N TRP A 274 -18.79 28.61 2.87
CA TRP A 274 -17.60 28.45 3.69
C TRP A 274 -17.90 28.89 5.12
N GLY A 275 -17.86 27.96 6.07
CA GLY A 275 -17.80 28.27 7.50
C GLY A 275 -16.34 28.38 7.95
N ILE A 276 -15.86 29.62 8.04
CA ILE A 276 -14.48 29.96 8.36
C ILE A 276 -14.36 30.14 9.88
N GLN A 277 -13.30 29.55 10.44
CA GLN A 277 -12.99 29.65 11.86
C GLN A 277 -11.56 30.16 12.03
N LEU A 278 -11.40 31.19 12.87
CA LEU A 278 -10.12 31.76 13.23
C LEU A 278 -9.97 31.69 14.73
N SER A 279 -8.83 31.20 15.22
CA SER A 279 -8.53 31.20 16.65
C SER A 279 -7.31 32.05 16.98
N LEU A 280 -7.45 32.87 18.02
CA LEU A 280 -6.34 33.55 18.69
C LEU A 280 -6.21 32.93 20.08
N THR A 281 -5.21 32.08 20.27
CA THR A 281 -5.01 31.31 21.51
C THR A 281 -3.80 31.82 22.28
N MET A 282 -3.92 31.91 23.60
CA MET A 282 -2.76 32.19 24.45
C MET A 282 -1.86 30.95 24.49
N VAL A 283 -0.64 31.07 23.98
CA VAL A 283 0.38 30.02 24.06
C VAL A 283 1.21 30.28 25.31
N GLU A 284 1.18 29.35 26.26
CA GLU A 284 1.98 29.37 27.51
C GLU A 284 1.87 30.69 28.31
N HIS A 285 0.77 31.42 28.15
CA HIS A 285 0.55 32.75 28.73
C HIS A 285 1.58 33.82 28.31
N SER A 286 2.40 33.57 27.27
CA SER A 286 3.50 34.47 26.85
C SER A 286 3.16 35.25 25.57
N GLN A 287 2.52 34.59 24.61
CA GLN A 287 2.18 35.14 23.30
C GLN A 287 0.80 34.68 22.86
N ILE A 288 0.21 35.40 21.90
CA ILE A 288 -1.05 35.01 21.27
C ILE A 288 -0.76 34.48 19.88
N ARG A 289 -1.14 33.23 19.62
CA ARG A 289 -1.06 32.63 18.30
C ARG A 289 -2.39 32.76 17.58
N ALA A 290 -2.38 33.51 16.48
CA ALA A 290 -3.48 33.59 15.52
C ALA A 290 -3.32 32.51 14.45
N GLN A 291 -4.35 31.72 14.20
CA GLN A 291 -4.35 30.70 13.16
C GLN A 291 -5.73 30.55 12.52
N VAL A 292 -5.74 30.14 11.26
CA VAL A 292 -6.96 29.71 10.56
C VAL A 292 -7.18 28.23 10.90
N ASP A 293 -8.30 27.92 11.54
CA ASP A 293 -8.67 26.55 11.89
C ASP A 293 -9.34 25.84 10.70
N ASP A 294 -9.58 24.53 10.83
CA ASP A 294 -10.23 23.72 9.80
C ASP A 294 -11.60 24.30 9.43
N CYS A 295 -11.70 24.80 8.20
CA CYS A 295 -12.92 25.39 7.68
C CYS A 295 -13.94 24.31 7.28
N SER A 296 -15.21 24.56 7.58
CA SER A 296 -16.31 23.74 7.06
C SER A 296 -16.77 24.25 5.69
N VAL A 297 -17.10 23.35 4.77
CA VAL A 297 -17.56 23.73 3.43
C VAL A 297 -18.80 22.92 3.08
N THR A 298 -19.81 23.60 2.54
CA THR A 298 -21.07 23.02 2.08
C THR A 298 -21.49 23.65 0.75
N SER A 299 -22.35 22.97 -0.02
CA SER A 299 -22.99 23.57 -1.21
C SER A 299 -24.08 24.54 -0.77
N CYS A 300 -24.24 25.66 -1.48
CA CYS A 300 -25.27 26.67 -1.18
C CYS A 300 -26.72 26.23 -1.49
N SER A 301 -26.90 25.30 -2.44
CA SER A 301 -28.23 24.88 -2.89
C SER A 301 -28.48 23.43 -2.51
N GLY A 302 -29.64 23.19 -1.91
CA GLY A 302 -30.20 21.84 -1.76
C GLY A 302 -30.71 21.38 -3.12
N ARG A 303 -29.81 20.91 -3.99
CA ARG A 303 -30.21 20.27 -5.25
C ARG A 303 -31.01 19.02 -4.92
N THR A 304 -32.08 18.77 -5.67
CA THR A 304 -32.80 17.50 -5.55
C THR A 304 -31.89 16.34 -5.97
N PHE A 305 -32.21 15.12 -5.54
CA PHE A 305 -31.41 13.93 -5.86
C PHE A 305 -31.14 13.81 -7.37
N TRP A 306 -32.17 14.01 -8.18
CA TRP A 306 -32.11 13.85 -9.63
C TRP A 306 -31.32 14.96 -10.33
N GLU A 307 -31.44 16.20 -9.87
CA GLU A 307 -30.65 17.33 -10.40
C GLU A 307 -29.17 17.16 -10.06
N ALA A 308 -28.85 16.72 -8.84
CA ALA A 308 -27.47 16.46 -8.43
C ALA A 308 -26.84 15.29 -9.21
N LEU A 309 -27.64 14.29 -9.59
CA LEU A 309 -27.20 13.15 -10.38
C LEU A 309 -26.89 13.52 -11.85
N GLN A 310 -27.68 14.44 -12.43
CA GLN A 310 -27.51 14.89 -13.81
C GLN A 310 -26.45 15.99 -13.97
N HIS A 311 -26.36 16.93 -13.01
CA HIS A 311 -25.44 18.06 -13.08
C HIS A 311 -24.08 17.82 -12.39
N GLY A 312 -23.96 16.79 -11.56
CA GLY A 312 -22.71 16.45 -10.87
C GLY A 312 -22.18 15.07 -11.24
N PHE A 313 -20.88 14.83 -11.04
CA PHE A 313 -20.29 13.48 -11.15
C PHE A 313 -20.69 12.54 -9.99
N VAL A 314 -21.79 12.82 -9.28
CA VAL A 314 -22.30 12.00 -8.16
C VAL A 314 -22.63 10.58 -8.61
N TRP A 315 -23.07 10.41 -9.86
CA TRP A 315 -23.34 9.10 -10.44
C TRP A 315 -22.11 8.18 -10.43
N SER A 316 -20.89 8.73 -10.47
CA SER A 316 -19.67 7.92 -10.42
C SER A 316 -19.55 7.20 -9.07
N HIS A 317 -20.00 7.81 -7.98
CA HIS A 317 -20.04 7.16 -6.66
C HIS A 317 -21.02 5.99 -6.62
N ILE A 318 -22.14 6.07 -7.36
CA ILE A 318 -23.10 4.94 -7.48
C ILE A 318 -22.42 3.78 -8.21
N VAL A 319 -21.75 4.06 -9.32
CA VAL A 319 -21.03 3.03 -10.10
C VAL A 319 -19.93 2.39 -9.25
N VAL A 320 -19.12 3.20 -8.54
CA VAL A 320 -18.10 2.70 -7.61
C VAL A 320 -18.74 1.85 -6.52
N ALA A 321 -19.84 2.30 -5.89
CA ALA A 321 -20.50 1.57 -4.82
C ALA A 321 -21.05 0.21 -5.29
N VAL A 322 -21.68 0.14 -6.46
CA VAL A 322 -22.20 -1.12 -7.02
C VAL A 322 -21.06 -2.08 -7.36
N LEU A 323 -19.99 -1.61 -7.99
CA LEU A 323 -18.82 -2.43 -8.31
C LEU A 323 -18.08 -2.88 -7.05
N ALA A 324 -17.93 -2.00 -6.05
CA ALA A 324 -17.33 -2.32 -4.77
C ALA A 324 -18.17 -3.35 -4.00
N LEU A 325 -19.51 -3.20 -3.97
CA LEU A 325 -20.41 -4.13 -3.31
C LEU A 325 -20.38 -5.52 -3.96
N THR A 326 -20.48 -5.58 -5.29
CA THR A 326 -20.41 -6.86 -6.03
C THR A 326 -19.07 -7.55 -5.79
N TYR A 327 -17.97 -6.80 -5.82
CA TYR A 327 -16.65 -7.34 -5.54
C TYR A 327 -16.48 -7.75 -4.07
N LEU A 328 -17.06 -7.00 -3.12
CA LEU A 328 -17.06 -7.32 -1.69
C LEU A 328 -17.80 -8.62 -1.42
N ILE A 329 -18.97 -8.84 -2.04
CA ILE A 329 -19.71 -10.11 -1.94
C ILE A 329 -18.86 -11.28 -2.45
N LEU A 330 -18.19 -11.12 -3.59
CA LEU A 330 -17.29 -12.14 -4.14
C LEU A 330 -16.05 -12.38 -3.25
N SER A 331 -15.57 -11.33 -2.60
CA SER A 331 -14.46 -11.38 -1.64
C SER A 331 -14.86 -12.15 -0.39
N ILE A 332 -15.99 -11.79 0.22
CA ILE A 332 -16.54 -12.45 1.41
C ILE A 332 -16.86 -13.91 1.11
N LYS A 333 -17.48 -14.23 -0.04
CA LYS A 333 -17.71 -15.63 -0.46
C LYS A 333 -16.41 -16.44 -0.53
N ALA A 334 -15.32 -15.82 -0.96
CA ALA A 334 -14.01 -16.48 -1.03
C ALA A 334 -13.37 -16.65 0.36
N LEU A 335 -13.50 -15.65 1.24
CA LEU A 335 -13.06 -15.74 2.63
C LEU A 335 -13.84 -16.81 3.41
N LEU A 336 -15.17 -16.83 3.28
CA LEU A 336 -16.03 -17.85 3.90
C LEU A 336 -15.70 -19.26 3.40
N ARG A 337 -15.36 -19.41 2.11
CA ARG A 337 -14.89 -20.69 1.57
C ARG A 337 -13.55 -21.10 2.20
N SER A 338 -12.60 -20.16 2.31
CA SER A 338 -11.32 -20.39 2.97
C SER A 338 -11.50 -20.78 4.44
N LEU A 339 -12.39 -20.09 5.15
CA LEU A 339 -12.74 -20.35 6.54
C LEU A 339 -13.40 -21.72 6.71
N ARG A 340 -14.36 -22.08 5.84
CA ARG A 340 -15.02 -23.40 5.89
C ARG A 340 -14.02 -24.53 5.68
N MET A 341 -13.11 -24.40 4.71
CA MET A 341 -12.05 -25.39 4.50
C MET A 341 -11.16 -25.53 5.73
N TYR A 342 -10.83 -24.41 6.39
CA TYR A 342 -10.07 -24.42 7.64
C TYR A 342 -10.82 -25.11 8.78
N VAL A 343 -12.10 -24.76 9.02
CA VAL A 343 -12.92 -25.35 10.08
C VAL A 343 -13.09 -26.85 9.88
N VAL A 344 -13.35 -27.30 8.64
CA VAL A 344 -13.43 -28.73 8.32
C VAL A 344 -12.09 -29.43 8.58
N ALA A 345 -10.97 -28.82 8.17
CA ALA A 345 -9.64 -29.40 8.43
C ALA A 345 -9.32 -29.50 9.93
N VAL A 346 -9.69 -28.49 10.73
CA VAL A 346 -9.51 -28.50 12.19
C VAL A 346 -10.45 -29.50 12.87
N ALA A 347 -11.72 -29.57 12.46
CA ALA A 347 -12.69 -30.53 13.01
C ALA A 347 -12.27 -31.97 12.74
N VAL A 348 -11.81 -32.28 11.53
CA VAL A 348 -11.27 -33.61 11.21
C VAL A 348 -9.99 -33.88 12.00
N ALA A 349 -9.12 -32.89 12.23
CA ALA A 349 -7.95 -33.05 13.08
C ALA A 349 -8.31 -33.34 14.54
N TRP A 350 -9.38 -32.71 15.07
CA TRP A 350 -9.82 -32.88 16.46
C TRP A 350 -10.49 -34.24 16.70
N ILE A 351 -11.28 -34.73 15.73
CA ILE A 351 -11.94 -36.05 15.80
C ILE A 351 -10.91 -37.20 15.81
N TYR A 352 -9.71 -36.98 15.25
CA TYR A 352 -8.69 -38.01 15.06
C TYR A 352 -7.43 -37.83 15.92
N ASP A 353 -7.48 -37.04 16.99
CA ASP A 353 -6.36 -36.90 17.93
C ASP A 353 -6.14 -38.25 18.67
N PRO A 354 -5.01 -38.96 18.45
CA PRO A 354 -4.84 -40.33 18.95
C PRO A 354 -4.54 -40.41 20.46
N ALA A 355 -4.53 -39.29 21.19
CA ALA A 355 -4.18 -39.25 22.60
C ALA A 355 -5.30 -39.72 23.57
N GLY A 356 -6.53 -39.96 23.09
CA GLY A 356 -7.68 -40.30 23.94
C GLY A 356 -8.17 -41.75 23.89
N ALA A 357 -7.66 -42.59 22.98
CA ALA A 357 -8.15 -43.95 22.80
C ALA A 357 -7.22 -44.96 23.49
N THR A 358 -7.36 -45.10 24.81
CA THR A 358 -6.86 -46.28 25.53
C THR A 358 -7.64 -47.51 25.05
N VAL A 359 -6.99 -48.30 24.20
CA VAL A 359 -7.43 -49.62 23.76
C VAL A 359 -7.49 -50.55 24.97
N SER A 360 -8.69 -50.85 25.46
CA SER A 360 -8.94 -52.04 26.27
C SER A 360 -9.42 -53.16 25.35
N HIS A 361 -8.49 -54.04 25.01
CA HIS A 361 -8.77 -55.30 24.34
C HIS A 361 -9.52 -56.23 25.30
N GLY A 362 -10.67 -56.76 24.88
CA GLY A 362 -11.19 -58.01 25.42
C GLY A 362 -12.70 -58.08 25.65
N ARG A 363 -13.46 -58.37 24.59
CA ARG A 363 -14.55 -59.36 24.71
C ARG A 363 -14.97 -59.90 23.35
N ARG A 364 -14.69 -61.19 23.15
CA ARG A 364 -15.26 -62.04 22.10
C ARG A 364 -16.77 -62.13 22.37
N VAL A 365 -17.59 -61.61 21.47
CA VAL A 365 -19.01 -61.94 21.39
C VAL A 365 -19.21 -62.75 20.12
N ARG A 366 -19.71 -63.98 20.30
CA ARG A 366 -20.07 -64.95 19.26
C ARG A 366 -21.59 -64.96 19.17
N LEU A 367 -22.18 -64.98 17.97
CA LEU A 367 -23.52 -65.47 17.61
C LEU A 367 -23.86 -65.06 16.15
N PRO A 368 -24.79 -65.73 15.45
CA PRO A 368 -24.72 -67.11 14.97
C PRO A 368 -24.82 -67.20 13.44
N THR A 369 -24.52 -68.38 12.91
CA THR A 369 -24.70 -68.80 11.52
C THR A 369 -26.18 -69.00 11.18
N THR A 370 -26.67 -68.37 10.11
CA THR A 370 -27.79 -68.87 9.30
C THR A 370 -27.51 -68.56 7.83
N THR A 371 -27.64 -69.61 7.03
CA THR A 371 -27.72 -69.67 5.56
C THR A 371 -28.90 -68.88 5.03
N GLU A 372 -28.71 -68.14 3.95
CA GLU A 372 -29.62 -68.06 2.79
C GLU A 372 -28.95 -67.25 1.65
N GLU A 373 -29.14 -67.74 0.43
CA GLU A 373 -28.73 -67.14 -0.84
C GLU A 373 -29.65 -65.95 -1.14
N ASP A 374 -29.09 -64.83 -1.63
CA ASP A 374 -29.77 -63.92 -2.57
C ASP A 374 -28.73 -62.94 -3.18
N GLU A 375 -28.71 -62.89 -4.51
CA GLU A 375 -27.95 -61.94 -5.34
C GLU A 375 -28.58 -60.54 -5.29
N VAL A 376 -27.79 -59.47 -5.06
CA VAL A 376 -28.09 -58.12 -5.60
C VAL A 376 -26.78 -57.35 -5.86
N GLU A 377 -26.61 -56.95 -7.11
CA GLU A 377 -25.63 -55.99 -7.65
C GLU A 377 -25.68 -54.63 -6.91
N ASP A 378 -24.54 -54.10 -6.45
CA ASP A 378 -24.22 -52.63 -6.33
C ASP A 378 -22.91 -52.37 -5.54
N ASP A 379 -21.83 -53.12 -5.79
CA ASP A 379 -20.58 -53.00 -5.01
C ASP A 379 -19.56 -51.96 -5.56
N GLU A 380 -19.71 -51.47 -6.80
CA GLU A 380 -18.73 -50.54 -7.39
C GLU A 380 -18.86 -49.10 -6.87
N ASP A 381 -20.08 -48.58 -6.69
CA ASP A 381 -20.30 -47.20 -6.20
C ASP A 381 -19.90 -47.06 -4.71
N ASP A 382 -20.15 -48.11 -3.93
CA ASP A 382 -19.88 -48.16 -2.49
C ASP A 382 -18.38 -48.29 -2.20
N GLU A 383 -17.64 -49.03 -3.03
CA GLU A 383 -16.17 -49.06 -2.97
C GLU A 383 -15.54 -47.74 -3.44
N HIS A 384 -16.15 -47.07 -4.42
CA HIS A 384 -15.69 -45.76 -4.90
C HIS A 384 -15.87 -44.65 -3.84
N GLU A 385 -16.95 -44.68 -3.06
CA GLU A 385 -17.17 -43.81 -1.90
C GLU A 385 -16.22 -44.11 -0.73
N ARG A 386 -15.97 -45.40 -0.44
CA ARG A 386 -14.98 -45.83 0.57
C ARG A 386 -13.54 -45.45 0.19
N ARG A 387 -13.18 -45.49 -1.09
CA ARG A 387 -11.87 -45.02 -1.60
C ARG A 387 -11.76 -43.50 -1.53
N ARG A 388 -12.83 -42.76 -1.88
CA ARG A 388 -12.89 -41.29 -1.77
C ARG A 388 -12.73 -40.83 -0.33
N SER A 389 -13.46 -41.44 0.60
CA SER A 389 -13.39 -41.15 2.02
C SER A 389 -11.99 -41.46 2.58
N ARG A 390 -11.38 -42.61 2.27
CA ARG A 390 -9.98 -42.92 2.66
C ARG A 390 -8.96 -41.94 2.09
N ALA A 391 -9.11 -41.51 0.83
CA ALA A 391 -8.24 -40.50 0.21
C ALA A 391 -8.42 -39.11 0.84
N GLN A 392 -9.66 -38.71 1.13
CA GLN A 392 -9.97 -37.50 1.90
C GLN A 392 -9.39 -37.58 3.31
N GLN A 393 -9.46 -38.74 3.96
CA GLN A 393 -9.01 -38.98 5.32
C GLN A 393 -7.47 -38.98 5.44
N GLN A 394 -6.75 -39.50 4.45
CA GLN A 394 -5.30 -39.31 4.33
C GLN A 394 -4.91 -37.85 4.04
N ALA A 395 -5.70 -37.14 3.22
CA ALA A 395 -5.46 -35.72 2.98
C ALA A 395 -5.65 -34.92 4.27
N TYR A 396 -6.72 -35.13 5.04
CA TYR A 396 -7.00 -34.40 6.27
C TYR A 396 -6.10 -34.76 7.47
N SER A 397 -5.65 -36.01 7.60
CA SER A 397 -4.69 -36.37 8.67
C SER A 397 -3.31 -35.72 8.45
N SER A 398 -2.93 -35.49 7.18
CA SER A 398 -1.74 -34.70 6.84
C SER A 398 -1.89 -33.21 7.20
N TRP A 399 -3.13 -32.68 7.20
CA TRP A 399 -3.43 -31.29 7.57
C TRP A 399 -3.28 -31.00 9.06
N ALA A 400 -3.55 -31.98 9.93
CA ALA A 400 -3.33 -31.84 11.37
C ALA A 400 -1.85 -31.56 11.69
N LYS A 401 -0.93 -32.13 10.90
CA LYS A 401 0.54 -31.98 11.04
C LYS A 401 1.10 -30.67 10.50
N ILE A 402 0.27 -29.80 9.92
CA ILE A 402 0.71 -28.53 9.34
C ILE A 402 0.90 -27.48 10.46
N PRO A 403 2.10 -26.86 10.60
CA PRO A 403 2.36 -25.85 11.62
C PRO A 403 1.46 -24.61 11.46
N TRP A 404 1.13 -23.96 12.59
CA TRP A 404 0.20 -22.83 12.66
C TRP A 404 0.56 -21.67 11.71
N ALA A 405 1.84 -21.44 11.46
CA ALA A 405 2.33 -20.43 10.51
C ALA A 405 1.92 -20.73 9.05
N LEU A 406 1.85 -22.00 8.66
CA LEU A 406 1.38 -22.41 7.34
C LEU A 406 -0.16 -22.39 7.26
N ARG A 407 -0.87 -22.60 8.39
CA ARG A 407 -2.32 -22.41 8.50
C ARG A 407 -2.75 -20.96 8.28
N LEU A 408 -1.99 -19.98 8.81
CA LEU A 408 -2.17 -18.55 8.53
C LEU A 408 -1.81 -18.17 7.09
N LYS A 409 -0.83 -18.85 6.48
CA LYS A 409 -0.44 -18.66 5.07
C LYS A 409 -1.49 -19.18 4.10
N LEU A 410 -2.33 -20.11 4.55
CA LEU A 410 -3.49 -20.66 3.85
C LEU A 410 -4.70 -19.73 3.89
N PHE A 411 -4.76 -18.83 4.88
CA PHE A 411 -5.66 -17.69 4.85
C PHE A 411 -5.16 -16.71 3.78
N ASN A 412 -5.98 -16.46 2.77
CA ASN A 412 -5.59 -15.67 1.62
C ASN A 412 -5.44 -14.19 2.02
N GLY A 413 -4.27 -13.80 2.54
CA GLY A 413 -3.99 -12.47 3.09
C GLY A 413 -4.27 -11.33 2.11
N LEU A 414 -4.08 -11.59 0.81
CA LEU A 414 -4.49 -10.68 -0.26
C LEU A 414 -6.01 -10.46 -0.28
N GLN A 415 -6.81 -11.53 -0.13
CA GLN A 415 -8.28 -11.43 -0.11
C GLN A 415 -8.78 -10.69 1.15
N MET A 416 -8.08 -10.81 2.28
CA MET A 416 -8.35 -10.01 3.49
C MET A 416 -8.08 -8.54 3.25
N LEU A 417 -6.91 -8.20 2.71
CA LEU A 417 -6.54 -6.82 2.38
C LEU A 417 -7.54 -6.18 1.40
N ILE A 418 -7.92 -6.93 0.36
CA ILE A 418 -8.96 -6.53 -0.60
C ILE A 418 -10.30 -6.30 0.11
N SER A 419 -10.72 -7.20 0.99
CA SER A 419 -12.00 -7.07 1.69
C SER A 419 -12.05 -5.83 2.56
N THR A 420 -10.97 -5.54 3.29
CA THR A 420 -10.86 -4.32 4.11
C THR A 420 -10.89 -3.06 3.24
N ALA A 421 -10.15 -3.04 2.13
CA ALA A 421 -10.15 -1.92 1.19
C ALA A 421 -11.56 -1.66 0.61
N LEU A 422 -12.27 -2.73 0.23
CA LEU A 422 -13.63 -2.62 -0.34
C LEU A 422 -14.66 -2.17 0.69
N PHE A 423 -14.55 -2.59 1.94
CA PHE A 423 -15.43 -2.12 3.01
C PHE A 423 -15.27 -0.61 3.23
N LEU A 424 -14.01 -0.13 3.31
CA LEU A 424 -13.72 1.30 3.45
C LEU A 424 -14.20 2.11 2.24
N LEU A 425 -13.97 1.62 1.01
CA LEU A 425 -14.40 2.28 -0.22
C LEU A 425 -15.93 2.36 -0.31
N LEU A 426 -16.62 1.26 0.02
CA LEU A 426 -18.08 1.22 0.03
C LEU A 426 -18.64 2.18 1.08
N GLY A 427 -18.09 2.18 2.31
CA GLY A 427 -18.49 3.11 3.37
C GLY A 427 -18.31 4.57 2.97
N SER A 428 -17.19 4.92 2.36
CA SER A 428 -16.93 6.27 1.84
C SER A 428 -17.88 6.64 0.68
N SER A 429 -18.16 5.70 -0.24
CA SER A 429 -19.07 5.96 -1.36
C SER A 429 -20.51 6.16 -0.87
N ILE A 430 -20.97 5.35 0.08
CA ILE A 430 -22.28 5.52 0.73
C ILE A 430 -22.32 6.85 1.48
N TRP A 431 -21.27 7.21 2.22
CA TRP A 431 -21.19 8.50 2.90
C TRP A 431 -21.34 9.67 1.91
N SER A 432 -20.64 9.60 0.78
CA SER A 432 -20.72 10.63 -0.27
C SER A 432 -22.15 10.77 -0.82
N LEU A 433 -22.81 9.64 -1.07
CA LEU A 433 -24.18 9.58 -1.57
C LEU A 433 -25.20 10.09 -0.54
N SER A 434 -25.08 9.69 0.72
CA SER A 434 -26.00 10.09 1.80
C SER A 434 -26.02 11.60 2.02
N PHE A 435 -24.89 12.28 1.83
CA PHE A 435 -24.81 13.73 1.96
C PHE A 435 -25.01 14.49 0.65
N MET A 436 -25.30 13.79 -0.46
CA MET A 436 -25.47 14.39 -1.78
C MET A 436 -24.32 15.33 -2.18
N LYS A 437 -23.11 15.01 -1.71
CA LYS A 437 -21.93 15.83 -1.95
C LYS A 437 -21.29 15.37 -3.26
N ALA A 438 -21.31 16.24 -4.27
CA ALA A 438 -20.61 16.02 -5.53
C ALA A 438 -19.07 16.16 -5.40
N HIS A 439 -18.60 16.75 -4.30
CA HIS A 439 -17.17 17.01 -4.08
C HIS A 439 -16.53 15.97 -3.17
N THR A 440 -15.20 16.04 -3.07
CA THR A 440 -14.42 15.24 -2.12
C THR A 440 -15.00 15.22 -0.72
N PRO A 441 -14.69 14.17 0.05
CA PRO A 441 -14.77 14.20 1.50
C PRO A 441 -14.26 15.53 2.08
N ILE A 442 -15.17 16.36 2.57
CA ILE A 442 -14.83 17.60 3.28
C ILE A 442 -14.50 17.25 4.74
N SER A 443 -15.23 16.29 5.31
CA SER A 443 -14.98 15.77 6.64
C SER A 443 -13.66 15.01 6.71
N TYR A 444 -12.89 15.26 7.77
CA TYR A 444 -11.63 14.58 8.07
C TYR A 444 -11.73 13.05 7.97
N TRP A 445 -12.72 12.45 8.66
CA TRP A 445 -12.92 11.00 8.69
C TRP A 445 -13.22 10.41 7.32
N HIS A 446 -13.99 11.15 6.52
CA HIS A 446 -14.32 10.70 5.17
C HIS A 446 -13.08 10.74 4.26
N ARG A 447 -12.18 11.75 4.41
CA ARG A 447 -10.91 11.85 3.67
C ARG A 447 -10.00 10.68 4.01
N MET A 448 -9.87 10.39 5.30
CA MET A 448 -9.04 9.31 5.80
C MET A 448 -9.54 7.95 5.30
N ALA A 449 -10.85 7.69 5.37
CA ALA A 449 -11.44 6.44 4.89
C ALA A 449 -11.25 6.25 3.38
N GLN A 450 -11.51 7.27 2.56
CA GLN A 450 -11.32 7.17 1.11
C GLN A 450 -9.85 7.02 0.73
N GLY A 451 -8.95 7.81 1.33
CA GLY A 451 -7.52 7.75 1.07
C GLY A 451 -6.92 6.40 1.44
N THR A 452 -7.28 5.86 2.60
CA THR A 452 -6.83 4.53 3.04
C THR A 452 -7.40 3.42 2.15
N ALA A 453 -8.66 3.50 1.74
CA ALA A 453 -9.26 2.54 0.81
C ALA A 453 -8.49 2.46 -0.51
N LEU A 454 -8.18 3.62 -1.12
CA LEU A 454 -7.43 3.69 -2.36
C LEU A 454 -6.00 3.18 -2.19
N LEU A 455 -5.31 3.59 -1.13
CA LEU A 455 -3.95 3.13 -0.84
C LEU A 455 -3.89 1.59 -0.74
N LEU A 456 -4.83 1.00 0.00
CA LEU A 456 -4.92 -0.45 0.15
C LEU A 456 -5.30 -1.14 -1.17
N LEU A 457 -6.21 -0.56 -1.97
CA LEU A 457 -6.61 -1.11 -3.26
C LEU A 457 -5.44 -1.13 -4.26
N TRP A 458 -4.68 -0.03 -4.34
CA TRP A 458 -3.46 0.04 -5.16
C TRP A 458 -2.36 -0.89 -4.64
N SER A 459 -2.20 -1.03 -3.32
CA SER A 459 -1.25 -1.98 -2.72
C SER A 459 -1.59 -3.44 -3.06
N CYS A 460 -2.89 -3.78 -3.14
CA CYS A 460 -3.35 -5.11 -3.55
C CYS A 460 -2.93 -5.48 -4.99
N LEU A 461 -2.65 -4.51 -5.86
CA LEU A 461 -2.18 -4.78 -7.23
C LEU A 461 -0.88 -5.60 -7.22
N VAL A 462 0.00 -5.36 -6.24
CA VAL A 462 1.25 -6.11 -6.06
C VAL A 462 0.97 -7.61 -5.87
N GLY A 463 -0.10 -7.96 -5.16
CA GLY A 463 -0.52 -9.36 -4.98
C GLY A 463 -1.07 -10.01 -6.27
N TYR A 464 -1.64 -9.23 -7.19
CA TYR A 464 -2.02 -9.75 -8.51
C TYR A 464 -0.80 -9.93 -9.43
N LEU A 465 0.23 -9.11 -9.27
CA LEU A 465 1.50 -9.21 -10.00
C LEU A 465 2.39 -10.38 -9.52
N GLU A 466 2.14 -10.91 -8.31
CA GLU A 466 2.78 -12.11 -7.76
C GLU A 466 2.73 -13.28 -8.76
N HIS A 467 1.68 -13.36 -9.57
CA HIS A 467 1.55 -14.46 -10.49
C HIS A 467 2.51 -14.44 -11.69
N ASN A 468 3.07 -13.27 -12.04
CA ASN A 468 4.06 -13.23 -13.10
C ASN A 468 5.38 -13.80 -12.56
N ARG A 469 5.84 -14.92 -13.13
CA ARG A 469 7.09 -15.58 -12.75
C ARG A 469 8.25 -14.60 -12.63
N LYS A 470 8.39 -13.56 -13.47
CA LYS A 470 9.51 -12.61 -13.37
C LYS A 470 9.38 -11.66 -12.15
N ILE A 471 8.18 -11.11 -11.92
CA ILE A 471 7.91 -10.13 -10.86
C ILE A 471 7.78 -10.80 -9.48
N TYR A 472 7.38 -12.07 -9.45
CA TYR A 472 7.24 -12.90 -8.25
C TYR A 472 8.45 -12.83 -7.33
N SER A 473 9.65 -12.78 -7.89
CA SER A 473 10.89 -12.70 -7.10
C SER A 473 10.91 -11.48 -6.19
N ILE A 474 10.53 -10.30 -6.67
CA ILE A 474 10.60 -9.04 -5.91
C ILE A 474 9.53 -9.01 -4.80
N VAL A 475 8.34 -9.53 -5.09
CA VAL A 475 7.29 -9.64 -4.07
C VAL A 475 7.69 -10.63 -2.98
N LEU A 476 8.34 -11.73 -3.37
CA LEU A 476 8.85 -12.74 -2.45
C LEU A 476 9.96 -12.18 -1.55
N THR A 477 10.86 -11.36 -2.09
CA THR A 477 11.94 -10.72 -1.31
C THR A 477 11.40 -9.76 -0.28
N LEU A 478 10.41 -8.94 -0.64
CA LEU A 478 9.72 -8.06 0.31
C LEU A 478 9.05 -8.89 1.42
N ARG A 479 8.31 -9.94 1.06
CA ARG A 479 7.59 -10.78 2.04
C ARG A 479 8.51 -11.53 3.00
N TRP A 480 9.68 -11.96 2.54
CA TRP A 480 10.69 -12.63 3.36
C TRP A 480 11.54 -11.65 4.18
N GLY A 481 11.86 -10.49 3.60
CA GLY A 481 12.66 -9.46 4.24
C GLY A 481 11.92 -8.74 5.37
N ILE A 482 10.63 -8.42 5.19
CA ILE A 482 9.82 -7.68 6.18
C ILE A 482 9.93 -8.22 7.62
N PRO A 483 9.75 -9.51 7.92
CA PRO A 483 9.82 -9.99 9.31
C PRO A 483 11.23 -9.85 9.91
N ARG A 484 12.29 -10.10 9.12
CA ARG A 484 13.69 -9.95 9.58
C ARG A 484 14.03 -8.48 9.82
N VAL A 485 13.66 -7.62 8.88
CA VAL A 485 13.81 -6.16 8.98
C VAL A 485 13.02 -5.62 10.17
N ALA A 486 11.79 -6.07 10.40
CA ALA A 486 10.98 -5.63 11.53
C ALA A 486 11.61 -6.01 12.88
N GLN A 487 12.15 -7.24 13.00
CA GLN A 487 12.89 -7.66 14.19
C GLN A 487 14.13 -6.78 14.43
N PHE A 488 14.89 -6.48 13.38
CA PHE A 488 16.03 -5.57 13.45
C PHE A 488 15.62 -4.15 13.88
N LEU A 489 14.58 -3.58 13.26
CA LEU A 489 14.07 -2.25 13.62
C LEU A 489 13.57 -2.20 15.06
N VAL A 490 12.86 -3.23 15.53
CA VAL A 490 12.47 -3.35 16.94
C VAL A 490 13.70 -3.40 17.84
N GLY A 491 14.77 -4.11 17.44
CA GLY A 491 16.02 -4.17 18.18
C GLY A 491 16.78 -2.84 18.26
N VAL A 492 16.76 -2.03 17.19
CA VAL A 492 17.43 -0.70 17.15
C VAL A 492 16.56 0.40 17.77
N SER A 493 15.23 0.22 17.81
CA SER A 493 14.29 1.24 18.30
C SER A 493 14.61 1.81 19.69
N PRO A 494 15.09 1.06 20.71
CA PRO A 494 15.39 1.64 22.01
C PRO A 494 16.53 2.66 21.95
N ILE A 495 17.52 2.45 21.08
CA ILE A 495 18.62 3.39 20.88
C ILE A 495 18.09 4.65 20.21
N PHE A 496 17.27 4.51 19.16
CA PHE A 496 16.65 5.65 18.47
C PHE A 496 15.79 6.49 19.44
N ILE A 497 14.96 5.83 20.25
CA ILE A 497 14.14 6.48 21.27
C ILE A 497 15.03 7.15 22.33
N GLY A 498 16.15 6.53 22.72
CA GLY A 498 17.12 7.12 23.64
C GLY A 498 17.71 8.44 23.11
N TYR A 499 18.12 8.47 21.84
CA TYR A 499 18.57 9.70 21.18
C TYR A 499 17.46 10.75 21.11
N ALA A 500 16.22 10.35 20.79
CA ALA A 500 15.08 11.26 20.71
C ALA A 500 14.73 11.85 22.09
N LEU A 501 14.74 11.05 23.15
CA LEU A 501 14.51 11.51 24.52
C LEU A 501 15.61 12.46 24.98
N PHE A 502 16.88 12.12 24.75
CA PHE A 502 18.00 13.02 25.05
C PHE A 502 17.86 14.35 24.32
N GLY A 503 17.58 14.31 23.01
CA GLY A 503 17.41 15.52 22.21
C GLY A 503 16.25 16.37 22.73
N THR A 504 15.13 15.74 23.08
CA THR A 504 13.95 16.43 23.62
C THR A 504 14.26 17.12 24.95
N ILE A 505 14.95 16.44 25.87
CA ILE A 505 15.22 16.98 27.20
C ILE A 505 16.31 18.07 27.14
N TYR A 506 17.37 17.83 26.37
CA TYR A 506 18.55 18.70 26.39
C TYR A 506 18.44 19.88 25.41
N PHE A 507 17.96 19.64 24.18
CA PHE A 507 17.86 20.68 23.15
C PHE A 507 16.47 21.31 23.04
N GLY A 508 15.42 20.55 23.39
CA GLY A 508 14.02 20.96 23.23
C GLY A 508 13.63 22.33 23.81
N PRO A 509 14.17 22.80 24.95
CA PRO A 509 13.83 24.13 25.46
C PRO A 509 14.22 25.31 24.58
N ARG A 510 15.17 25.13 23.65
CA ARG A 510 15.65 26.22 22.76
C ARG A 510 15.46 25.94 21.28
N ILE A 511 15.33 24.68 20.88
CA ILE A 511 15.25 24.26 19.49
C ILE A 511 13.88 23.61 19.26
N GLN A 512 13.08 24.16 18.34
CA GLN A 512 11.71 23.70 18.07
C GLN A 512 11.70 22.29 17.45
N GLU A 513 12.71 21.97 16.65
CA GLU A 513 12.95 20.66 16.03
C GLU A 513 13.06 19.54 17.07
N PHE A 514 13.50 19.88 18.29
CA PHE A 514 13.56 18.98 19.43
C PHE A 514 12.53 19.28 20.53
N GLY A 515 11.55 20.17 20.28
CA GLY A 515 10.65 20.67 21.34
C GLY A 515 9.74 19.62 21.97
N SER A 516 9.37 18.58 21.21
CA SER A 516 8.57 17.44 21.70
C SER A 516 9.22 16.12 21.28
N LEU A 517 8.84 15.01 21.94
CA LEU A 517 9.35 13.70 21.56
C LEU A 517 9.02 13.36 20.08
N GLY A 518 7.81 13.71 19.62
CA GLY A 518 7.39 13.46 18.25
C GLY A 518 8.18 14.27 17.22
N THR A 519 8.41 15.56 17.48
CA THR A 519 9.24 16.40 16.60
C THR A 519 10.69 15.93 16.60
N SER A 520 11.25 15.55 17.76
CA SER A 520 12.61 14.99 17.85
C SER A 520 12.75 13.71 17.04
N MET A 521 11.76 12.82 17.08
CA MET A 521 11.75 11.61 16.25
C MET A 521 11.70 11.93 14.76
N VAL A 522 10.90 12.92 14.33
CA VAL A 522 10.84 13.37 12.93
C VAL A 522 12.17 13.97 12.49
N THR A 523 12.78 14.83 13.31
CA THR A 523 14.08 15.45 13.04
C THR A 523 15.18 14.40 12.90
N LEU A 524 15.28 13.46 13.85
CA LEU A 524 16.26 12.37 13.80
C LEU A 524 16.01 11.40 12.64
N PHE A 525 14.75 11.17 12.28
CA PHE A 525 14.41 10.38 11.10
C PHE A 525 14.83 11.08 9.80
N ALA A 526 14.63 12.39 9.69
CA ALA A 526 15.11 13.18 8.56
C ALA A 526 16.65 13.12 8.45
N VAL A 527 17.36 13.35 9.56
CA VAL A 527 18.82 13.26 9.62
C VAL A 527 19.33 11.86 9.25
N MET A 528 18.67 10.78 9.72
CA MET A 528 19.03 9.40 9.36
C MET A 528 18.91 9.13 7.85
N ASN A 529 18.01 9.82 7.14
CA ASN A 529 17.86 9.72 5.69
C ASN A 529 18.71 10.73 4.92
N GLY A 530 19.55 11.52 5.60
CA GLY A 530 20.43 12.50 4.98
C GLY A 530 19.82 13.89 4.76
N ASP A 531 18.62 14.15 5.29
CA ASP A 531 17.93 15.43 5.16
C ASP A 531 18.21 16.36 6.37
N VAL A 532 18.22 17.67 6.13
CA VAL A 532 18.34 18.72 7.18
C VAL A 532 19.62 18.58 8.06
N ILE A 533 20.70 17.99 7.56
CA ILE A 533 21.94 17.79 8.34
C ILE A 533 22.58 19.13 8.70
N LEU A 534 22.79 20.03 7.73
CA LEU A 534 23.48 21.31 7.99
C LEU A 534 22.67 22.19 8.93
N ASP A 535 21.36 22.32 8.69
CA ASP A 535 20.46 23.13 9.52
C ASP A 535 20.41 22.63 10.97
N THR A 536 20.46 21.30 11.18
CA THR A 536 20.52 20.75 12.55
C THR A 536 21.86 21.03 13.22
N PHE A 537 22.99 21.00 12.50
CA PHE A 537 24.28 21.41 13.05
C PHE A 537 24.31 22.89 13.43
N ASP A 538 23.72 23.75 12.60
CA ASP A 538 23.64 25.19 12.86
C ASP A 538 22.72 25.49 14.05
N ALA A 539 21.57 24.84 14.13
CA ALA A 539 20.66 24.94 15.28
C ALA A 539 21.34 24.51 16.59
N LEU A 540 22.15 23.45 16.54
CA LEU A 540 22.85 22.88 17.69
C LEU A 540 24.18 23.57 18.02
N HIS A 541 24.64 24.51 17.19
CA HIS A 541 25.93 25.18 17.36
C HIS A 541 26.04 25.89 18.71
N HIS A 542 24.94 26.46 19.21
CA HIS A 542 24.90 27.17 20.49
C HIS A 542 25.17 26.27 21.70
N PHE A 543 24.96 24.96 21.59
CA PHE A 543 25.23 23.99 22.65
C PHE A 543 26.69 23.52 22.70
N GLY A 544 27.56 24.18 21.93
CA GLY A 544 29.00 23.95 21.93
C GLY A 544 29.38 22.58 21.38
N TRP A 545 30.29 21.90 22.07
CA TRP A 545 30.81 20.60 21.63
C TRP A 545 29.81 19.46 21.80
N LEU A 546 28.90 19.54 22.78
CA LEU A 546 27.97 18.45 23.08
C LEU A 546 26.96 18.22 21.95
N GLY A 547 26.44 19.29 21.34
CA GLY A 547 25.57 19.21 20.16
C GLY A 547 26.26 18.57 18.96
N ARG A 548 27.54 18.90 18.74
CA ARG A 548 28.35 18.31 17.66
C ARG A 548 28.60 16.82 17.91
N ILE A 549 29.01 16.44 19.12
CA ILE A 549 29.24 15.04 19.47
C ILE A 549 27.95 14.23 19.32
N TYR A 550 26.83 14.76 19.79
CA TYR A 550 25.50 14.13 19.65
C TYR A 550 25.15 13.85 18.18
N LEU A 551 25.29 14.84 17.29
CA LEU A 551 24.99 14.65 15.87
C LEU A 551 26.00 13.72 15.19
N PHE A 552 27.30 13.87 15.45
CA PHE A 552 28.31 12.98 14.87
C PHE A 552 28.11 11.53 15.32
N SER A 553 27.81 11.29 16.60
CA SER A 553 27.53 9.94 17.11
C SER A 553 26.23 9.37 16.53
N PHE A 554 25.18 10.18 16.38
CA PHE A 554 23.93 9.76 15.76
C PHE A 554 24.13 9.42 14.27
N ILE A 555 24.76 10.31 13.51
CA ILE A 555 25.01 10.14 12.06
C ILE A 555 25.89 8.90 11.83
N SER A 556 27.01 8.78 12.54
CA SER A 556 27.90 7.63 12.39
C SER A 556 27.20 6.30 12.68
N LEU A 557 26.39 6.24 13.74
CA LEU A 557 25.65 5.04 14.09
C LEU A 557 24.51 4.75 13.10
N PHE A 558 23.63 5.71 12.85
CA PHE A 558 22.40 5.45 12.10
C PHE A 558 22.60 5.41 10.58
N ILE A 559 23.45 6.27 10.03
CA ILE A 559 23.73 6.29 8.58
C ILE A 559 24.74 5.20 8.21
N TYR A 560 25.88 5.09 8.91
CA TYR A 560 26.92 4.14 8.48
C TYR A 560 26.74 2.72 9.03
N VAL A 561 26.06 2.53 10.16
CA VAL A 561 25.86 1.18 10.72
C VAL A 561 24.43 0.69 10.49
N VAL A 562 23.42 1.38 11.04
CA VAL A 562 22.03 0.89 11.01
C VAL A 562 21.49 0.82 9.59
N LEU A 563 21.65 1.85 8.77
CA LEU A 563 21.18 1.87 7.38
C LEU A 563 21.89 0.81 6.52
N ASN A 564 23.21 0.65 6.69
CA ASN A 564 23.96 -0.39 5.98
C ASN A 564 23.54 -1.81 6.38
N ILE A 565 23.27 -2.06 7.66
CA ILE A 565 22.71 -3.36 8.11
C ILE A 565 21.31 -3.58 7.55
N PHE A 566 20.46 -2.56 7.54
CA PHE A 566 19.12 -2.64 6.93
C PHE A 566 19.21 -3.04 5.45
N VAL A 567 20.08 -2.37 4.68
CA VAL A 567 20.32 -2.68 3.26
C VAL A 567 20.84 -4.12 3.11
N ALA A 568 21.80 -4.54 3.95
CA ALA A 568 22.35 -5.89 3.92
C ALA A 568 21.29 -6.98 4.20
N ILE A 569 20.36 -6.77 5.14
CA ILE A 569 19.27 -7.71 5.42
C ILE A 569 18.33 -7.84 4.21
N VAL A 570 18.02 -6.72 3.54
CA VAL A 570 17.20 -6.71 2.33
C VAL A 570 17.92 -7.41 1.17
N GLU A 571 19.22 -7.18 1.03
CA GLU A 571 20.08 -7.83 0.03
C GLU A 571 20.20 -9.35 0.26
N GLU A 572 20.38 -9.79 1.49
CA GLU A 572 20.41 -11.22 1.84
C GLU A 572 19.06 -11.89 1.49
N ALA A 573 17.94 -11.25 1.83
CA ALA A 573 16.61 -11.72 1.44
C ALA A 573 16.46 -11.77 -0.08
N PHE A 574 17.03 -10.79 -0.81
CA PHE A 574 17.07 -10.77 -2.26
C PHE A 574 17.82 -11.98 -2.85
N PHE A 575 19.04 -12.24 -2.40
CA PHE A 575 19.82 -13.36 -2.89
C PHE A 575 19.25 -14.73 -2.49
N ALA A 576 18.74 -14.88 -1.26
CA ALA A 576 18.15 -16.13 -0.79
C ALA A 576 16.96 -16.57 -1.67
N THR A 577 16.05 -15.65 -2.00
CA THR A 577 14.90 -15.97 -2.86
C THR A 577 15.32 -16.30 -4.30
N ARG A 578 16.31 -15.60 -4.84
CA ARG A 578 16.82 -15.87 -6.19
C ARG A 578 17.54 -17.21 -6.28
N SER A 579 18.32 -17.58 -5.26
CA SER A 579 19.00 -18.87 -5.17
C SER A 579 18.01 -20.03 -5.07
N CYS A 580 17.03 -19.93 -4.17
CA CYS A 580 15.96 -20.91 -4.01
C CYS A 580 15.19 -21.13 -5.33
N ARG A 581 14.91 -20.04 -6.05
CA ARG A 581 14.27 -20.11 -7.36
C ARG A 581 15.14 -20.84 -8.40
N ARG A 582 16.44 -20.52 -8.48
CA ARG A 582 17.35 -21.20 -9.42
C ARG A 582 17.40 -22.70 -9.15
N MET A 583 17.45 -23.09 -7.87
CA MET A 583 17.38 -24.49 -7.46
C MET A 583 16.06 -25.14 -7.89
N LEU A 584 14.93 -24.45 -7.68
CA LEU A 584 13.62 -24.94 -8.10
C LEU A 584 13.51 -25.11 -9.62
N ASP A 585 14.01 -24.14 -10.40
CA ASP A 585 14.02 -24.23 -11.87
C ASP A 585 14.87 -25.42 -12.35
N LEU A 586 16.01 -25.71 -11.71
CA LEU A 586 16.83 -26.88 -12.00
C LEU A 586 16.10 -28.21 -11.73
N LEU A 587 15.48 -28.34 -10.55
CA LEU A 587 14.70 -29.53 -10.17
C LEU A 587 13.49 -29.77 -11.08
N LEU A 588 12.91 -28.70 -11.64
CA LEU A 588 11.80 -28.81 -12.59
C LEU A 588 12.27 -29.10 -14.02
N SER A 589 13.48 -28.68 -14.38
CA SER A 589 14.06 -28.95 -15.70
C SER A 589 14.58 -30.37 -15.85
N ASP A 590 15.06 -30.98 -14.75
CA ASP A 590 15.66 -32.30 -14.78
C ASP A 590 14.92 -33.27 -13.83
N ARG A 591 14.10 -34.15 -14.42
CA ARG A 591 13.33 -35.17 -13.68
C ARG A 591 14.21 -36.19 -12.98
N GLN A 592 15.45 -36.40 -13.43
CA GLN A 592 16.37 -37.38 -12.85
C GLN A 592 17.12 -36.83 -11.61
N PHE A 593 17.18 -35.51 -11.46
CA PHE A 593 17.82 -34.87 -10.32
C PHE A 593 16.99 -35.00 -9.02
N ALA A 594 15.67 -35.14 -9.14
CA ALA A 594 14.74 -35.33 -8.02
C ALA A 594 14.95 -36.65 -7.24
N THR A 595 15.67 -37.62 -7.83
CA THR A 595 16.01 -38.91 -7.18
C THR A 595 17.39 -38.92 -6.52
N SER A 596 18.19 -37.86 -6.66
CA SER A 596 19.51 -37.79 -6.03
C SER A 596 19.43 -37.32 -4.57
N SER A 597 20.18 -37.98 -3.69
CA SER A 597 20.24 -37.79 -2.24
C SER A 597 20.88 -36.46 -1.78
N VAL A 598 20.92 -35.43 -2.64
CA VAL A 598 21.68 -34.19 -2.42
C VAL A 598 20.85 -33.09 -1.72
N VAL A 599 19.58 -33.34 -1.42
CA VAL A 599 18.64 -32.30 -0.94
C VAL A 599 18.42 -32.33 0.58
N GLN A 600 19.44 -32.69 1.36
CA GLN A 600 19.27 -32.89 2.81
C GLN A 600 19.52 -31.63 3.68
N ASP A 601 20.10 -30.55 3.13
CA ASP A 601 20.63 -29.45 3.96
C ASP A 601 19.92 -28.08 3.85
N THR A 602 18.68 -28.00 3.36
CA THR A 602 17.92 -26.73 3.42
C THR A 602 16.51 -26.93 3.97
N GLU A 603 16.44 -26.98 5.31
CA GLU A 603 15.19 -27.00 6.05
C GLU A 603 14.29 -25.80 5.66
N ILE A 604 12.99 -26.05 5.57
CA ILE A 604 11.89 -25.11 5.27
C ILE A 604 11.46 -25.02 3.78
N SER A 605 12.35 -25.07 2.79
CA SER A 605 11.92 -25.11 1.37
C SER A 605 11.79 -26.53 0.83
N VAL A 606 12.63 -27.44 1.33
CA VAL A 606 12.67 -28.83 0.86
C VAL A 606 11.41 -29.60 1.24
N GLU A 607 10.85 -29.37 2.43
CA GLU A 607 9.65 -30.10 2.85
C GLU A 607 8.44 -29.77 1.98
N MET A 608 8.31 -28.51 1.54
CA MET A 608 7.26 -28.04 0.63
C MET A 608 7.46 -28.57 -0.80
N VAL A 609 8.71 -28.59 -1.28
CA VAL A 609 9.07 -29.17 -2.59
C VAL A 609 8.90 -30.68 -2.58
N ARG A 610 9.26 -31.35 -1.48
CA ARG A 610 9.11 -32.80 -1.26
C ARG A 610 7.64 -33.19 -1.13
N THR A 611 6.79 -32.35 -0.51
CA THR A 611 5.33 -32.56 -0.51
C THR A 611 4.72 -32.30 -1.88
N MET A 612 5.13 -31.26 -2.61
CA MET A 612 4.67 -31.04 -3.99
C MET A 612 5.08 -32.18 -4.93
N LEU A 613 6.33 -32.66 -4.85
CA LEU A 613 6.81 -33.79 -5.64
C LEU A 613 6.09 -35.10 -5.28
N LYS A 614 5.86 -35.38 -4.00
CA LYS A 614 5.05 -36.53 -3.56
C LYS A 614 3.60 -36.43 -4.04
N LEU A 615 3.04 -35.24 -4.13
CA LEU A 615 1.69 -35.03 -4.66
C LEU A 615 1.64 -35.18 -6.19
N MET A 616 2.68 -34.76 -6.90
CA MET A 616 2.81 -34.97 -8.34
C MET A 616 3.04 -36.44 -8.71
N ASP A 617 3.83 -37.18 -7.93
CA ASP A 617 4.11 -38.61 -8.15
C ASP A 617 2.88 -39.49 -7.85
N LYS A 618 2.00 -39.04 -6.95
CA LYS A 618 0.71 -39.69 -6.65
C LYS A 618 -0.34 -39.52 -7.76
N GLU A 619 -0.25 -38.47 -8.58
CA GLU A 619 -1.16 -38.28 -9.74
C GLU A 619 -0.72 -39.10 -10.97
N THR A 620 0.57 -39.46 -11.09
CA THR A 620 1.07 -40.28 -12.21
C THR A 620 0.82 -41.78 -12.05
N LYS A 621 0.57 -42.27 -10.83
CA LYS A 621 0.18 -43.67 -10.58
C LYS A 621 -1.35 -43.78 -10.51
N VAL A 622 -2.00 -43.70 -11.66
CA VAL A 622 -3.32 -44.32 -11.86
C VAL A 622 -3.06 -45.82 -12.09
N PRO A 623 -3.63 -46.74 -11.29
CA PRO A 623 -3.54 -48.17 -11.59
C PRO A 623 -4.46 -48.47 -12.78
N GLY A 624 -3.89 -48.47 -13.98
CA GLY A 624 -4.54 -48.99 -15.17
C GLY A 624 -4.36 -50.51 -15.23
N THR A 625 -5.47 -51.23 -15.01
CA THR A 625 -5.87 -52.44 -15.75
C THR A 625 -4.74 -53.35 -16.26
N GLY A 626 -4.44 -54.40 -15.50
CA GLY A 626 -3.81 -55.60 -16.06
C GLY A 626 -4.77 -56.25 -17.04
N CYS A 627 -4.44 -56.18 -18.33
CA CYS A 627 -5.05 -57.05 -19.34
C CYS A 627 -4.42 -58.43 -19.15
N GLY A 628 -5.27 -59.44 -18.93
CA GLY A 628 -4.86 -60.84 -18.87
C GLY A 628 -4.31 -61.32 -20.21
N SER A 629 -3.19 -62.04 -20.15
CA SER A 629 -2.79 -63.02 -21.15
C SER A 629 -3.31 -64.36 -20.64
N ARG A 630 -4.22 -64.97 -21.40
CA ARG A 630 -4.52 -66.40 -21.35
C ARG A 630 -3.31 -67.13 -21.88
N ASP A 631 -2.68 -67.95 -21.05
CA ASP A 631 -1.82 -69.04 -21.51
C ASP A 631 -2.61 -70.33 -21.26
N ASP A 632 -3.28 -70.80 -22.31
CA ASP A 632 -3.69 -72.19 -22.49
C ASP A 632 -2.50 -72.90 -23.15
N GLU A 633 -1.86 -73.85 -22.48
CA GLU A 633 -1.15 -74.94 -23.17
C GLU A 633 -1.04 -76.15 -22.23
N ASN A 634 -1.87 -77.15 -22.54
CA ASN A 634 -1.80 -78.53 -22.05
C ASN A 634 -0.65 -79.27 -22.74
N ASP A 635 -0.14 -80.27 -22.03
CA ASP A 635 0.67 -81.40 -22.49
C ASP A 635 0.33 -81.91 -23.90
N ASP A 636 1.35 -82.15 -24.75
CA ASP A 636 1.69 -83.51 -25.21
C ASP A 636 3.01 -83.60 -26.02
N PHE A 637 3.76 -84.66 -25.74
CA PHE A 637 4.62 -85.47 -26.62
C PHE A 637 5.92 -84.91 -27.26
N SER A 638 7.02 -85.42 -26.68
CA SER A 638 8.12 -86.23 -27.29
C SER A 638 9.00 -85.70 -28.44
N ASP A 639 10.30 -86.04 -28.25
CA ASP A 639 11.50 -86.00 -29.11
C ASP A 639 12.26 -84.67 -29.26
#